data_AF-A0AA45TZH4-F1
#
_entry.id   AF-A0AA45TZH4-F1
#
_cell.length_a   1.000
_cell.length_b   1.000
_cell.length_c   1.000
_cell.angle_alpha   90.00
_cell.angle_beta   90.00
_cell.angle_gamma   90.00
#
_symmetry.space_group_name_H-M   'P 1'
#
loop_
_entity.id
_entity.type
_entity.pdbx_description
1 polymer ?
#
loop_
_entity_poly.entity_id
_entity_poly.type
_entity_poly.pdbx_seq_one_letter_code
_entity_poly.pdbx_strand_id
1 'polypeptide(L)'
;MPSPLSIRRVVLYKHGVGYFERRGKVTGSETAHLDFKARDMNDVLKSMTVLDLNGGSVSAVSYDSTKPLEQLLSEATIRIPEHGSLTALLGQVKGARVRARVGGAQVEGAIVGLESLPVVQGEASVVRPFLTLLVGASLRTFDVLELGELEFLDEAVRKDLEFYLATVMSSYKKDSKRLSILTAGEGSRELFVSYVLESPVWKTSYRILLDEGQPPLLQGWAMVDNTGDEDWVDVELSLIAGLPVSFVHDLYNPRYLRRPVVEVRSETGVAPIIPEEAYESAPAEPMMESADDGSFGSADMASTIMPAMAAPPPAPRMMRAKGGPMIGGSGRGGMREALEQSTAVTTLTKEVGDLFEYGVDRPVTVHRNQSALVPIVHRPFEGRRVLLYNRSTREKNPMSCIEFKNTTGLTLEGGPVTITEDETYVGEAMLDTLKPDDVRFVPYAVELSCAMSVEEDQEDGPVFRARLNRGTLVVEFFHQRRTKVLARNKAKRPQVLFVEHPRTGWELKDTVAPAETTDGFWRFKRELAPGTSDTLVITERTKGHRQYYLGNLGLEEVTFFLDSRYIDPRVAQALRDVVAMREKQSNVARDIQRLNEERTQLFKDQERIRSNIDSLKSGASQRELVERFVTKLNAQEDRLESIGRELERLELERTRLQAETNQRIESLSYEADL
;
A
#
# COMPACT_ATOMS: atom_id res chain seq x y z
N MET A 1 -10.48 45.16 18.61
CA MET A 1 -11.87 45.08 19.11
C MET A 1 -12.41 43.73 18.70
N PRO A 2 -13.26 43.07 19.51
CA PRO A 2 -13.90 41.83 19.06
C PRO A 2 -14.65 42.11 17.75
N SER A 3 -14.53 41.18 16.80
CA SER A 3 -15.27 41.26 15.53
C SER A 3 -16.77 41.40 15.84
N PRO A 4 -17.52 42.27 15.14
CA PRO A 4 -18.96 42.40 15.34
C PRO A 4 -19.70 41.07 15.05
N LEU A 5 -19.03 40.14 14.35
CA LEU A 5 -19.55 38.83 13.94
C LEU A 5 -18.77 37.71 14.65
N SER A 6 -19.29 37.26 15.80
CA SER A 6 -18.75 36.12 16.57
C SER A 6 -19.13 34.78 15.92
N ILE A 7 -18.22 33.80 15.97
CA ILE A 7 -18.53 32.41 15.61
C ILE A 7 -19.55 31.85 16.61
N ARG A 8 -20.62 31.23 16.11
CA ARG A 8 -21.70 30.62 16.91
C ARG A 8 -21.85 29.13 16.69
N ARG A 9 -21.49 28.63 15.52
CA ARG A 9 -21.55 27.21 15.20
C ARG A 9 -20.32 26.80 14.41
N VAL A 10 -19.76 25.65 14.77
CA VAL A 10 -18.63 25.02 14.09
C VAL A 10 -19.02 23.59 13.76
N VAL A 11 -18.90 23.22 12.49
CA VAL A 11 -19.14 21.85 12.02
C VAL A 11 -17.86 21.32 11.40
N LEU A 12 -17.30 20.25 11.95
CA LEU A 12 -16.02 19.71 11.51
C LEU A 12 -16.23 18.37 10.79
N TYR A 13 -15.57 18.23 9.65
CA TYR A 13 -15.71 17.05 8.80
C TYR A 13 -14.40 16.26 8.70
N LYS A 14 -14.52 14.94 8.53
CA LYS A 14 -13.36 14.05 8.40
C LYS A 14 -12.51 14.22 7.15
N HIS A 15 -12.97 14.98 6.16
CA HIS A 15 -12.23 15.25 4.93
C HIS A 15 -11.38 16.54 5.00
N GLY A 16 -11.16 17.09 6.21
CA GLY A 16 -10.23 18.21 6.43
C GLY A 16 -10.87 19.59 6.27
N VAL A 17 -12.18 19.68 6.48
CA VAL A 17 -12.96 20.89 6.24
C VAL A 17 -13.77 21.24 7.48
N GLY A 18 -13.81 22.53 7.81
CA GLY A 18 -14.69 23.10 8.83
C GLY A 18 -15.70 24.06 8.20
N TYR A 19 -16.96 23.95 8.59
CA TYR A 19 -18.02 24.92 8.28
C TYR A 19 -18.27 25.79 9.51
N PHE A 20 -18.21 27.10 9.31
CA PHE A 20 -18.28 28.09 10.39
C PHE A 20 -19.46 29.00 10.15
N GLU A 21 -20.33 29.14 11.15
CA GLU A 21 -21.40 30.14 11.16
C GLU A 21 -21.04 31.25 12.14
N ARG A 22 -21.13 32.49 11.67
CA ARG A 22 -20.98 33.71 12.45
C ARG A 22 -22.31 34.45 12.52
N ARG A 23 -22.59 35.05 13.68
CA ARG A 23 -23.70 35.97 13.88
C ARG A 23 -23.28 37.21 14.62
N GLY A 24 -23.92 38.32 14.29
CA GLY A 24 -23.68 39.61 14.92
C GLY A 24 -24.68 40.65 14.47
N LYS A 25 -24.65 41.82 15.11
CA LYS A 25 -25.55 42.93 14.78
C LYS A 25 -24.82 44.00 13.99
N VAL A 26 -25.47 44.54 12.97
CA VAL A 26 -25.03 45.71 12.21
C VAL A 26 -26.07 46.82 12.33
N THR A 27 -25.67 48.09 12.26
CA THR A 27 -26.60 49.23 12.38
C THR A 27 -26.61 50.10 11.13
N GLY A 28 -27.79 50.39 10.58
CA GLY A 28 -27.90 51.17 9.35
C GLY A 28 -27.11 50.52 8.21
N SER A 29 -26.40 51.32 7.41
CA SER A 29 -25.55 50.85 6.30
C SER A 29 -24.08 50.63 6.68
N GLU A 30 -23.84 50.11 7.89
CA GLU A 30 -22.50 49.81 8.38
C GLU A 30 -21.82 48.69 7.56
N THR A 31 -20.50 48.79 7.42
CA THR A 31 -19.68 47.76 6.78
C THR A 31 -19.15 46.81 7.85
N ALA A 32 -19.46 45.52 7.74
CA ALA A 32 -18.88 44.50 8.60
C ALA A 32 -17.55 44.00 8.01
N HIS A 33 -16.55 43.76 8.85
CA HIS A 33 -15.23 43.30 8.41
C HIS A 33 -14.92 41.92 8.99
N LEU A 34 -14.35 41.05 8.15
CA LEU A 34 -13.81 39.75 8.52
C LEU A 34 -12.38 39.65 7.98
N ASP A 35 -11.47 39.13 8.79
CA ASP A 35 -10.08 38.92 8.40
C ASP A 35 -9.81 37.41 8.25
N PHE A 36 -9.15 37.00 7.17
CA PHE A 36 -8.82 35.60 6.82
C PHE A 36 -7.36 35.46 6.40
N LYS A 37 -6.80 34.25 6.42
CA LYS A 37 -5.46 34.02 5.85
C LYS A 37 -5.52 34.04 4.32
N ALA A 38 -4.45 34.43 3.65
CA ALA A 38 -4.43 34.50 2.18
C ALA A 38 -4.74 33.12 1.53
N ARG A 39 -4.23 32.04 2.14
CA ARG A 39 -4.49 30.66 1.70
C ARG A 39 -5.96 30.23 1.82
N ASP A 40 -6.66 30.79 2.81
CA ASP A 40 -8.05 30.43 3.14
C ASP A 40 -9.06 31.13 2.21
N MET A 41 -8.64 32.22 1.54
CA MET A 41 -9.51 33.06 0.74
C MET A 41 -10.25 32.31 -0.38
N ASN A 42 -9.63 31.30 -0.98
CA ASN A 42 -10.27 30.51 -2.04
C ASN A 42 -11.50 29.76 -1.52
N ASP A 43 -11.40 29.13 -0.35
CA ASP A 43 -12.52 28.39 0.23
C ASP A 43 -13.59 29.31 0.78
N VAL A 44 -13.19 30.45 1.37
CA VAL A 44 -14.14 31.50 1.80
C VAL A 44 -14.92 32.03 0.61
N LEU A 45 -14.26 32.48 -0.47
CA LEU A 45 -14.95 33.06 -1.63
C LEU A 45 -15.85 32.05 -2.35
N LYS A 46 -15.46 30.77 -2.36
CA LYS A 46 -16.24 29.68 -2.97
C LYS A 46 -17.52 29.36 -2.20
N SER A 47 -17.50 29.49 -0.87
CA SER A 47 -18.54 28.94 0.01
C SER A 47 -19.34 29.98 0.79
N MET A 48 -18.86 31.22 0.86
CA MET A 48 -19.41 32.23 1.75
C MET A 48 -20.85 32.58 1.37
N THR A 49 -21.71 32.52 2.38
CA THR A 49 -23.10 32.95 2.33
C THR A 49 -23.27 34.06 3.36
N VAL A 50 -23.86 35.18 2.94
CA VAL A 50 -24.15 36.33 3.81
C VAL A 50 -25.64 36.61 3.72
N LEU A 51 -26.32 36.63 4.86
CA LEU A 51 -27.75 36.91 4.96
C LEU A 51 -28.00 38.00 6.00
N ASP A 52 -28.89 38.93 5.68
CA ASP A 52 -29.50 39.82 6.65
C ASP A 52 -30.82 39.19 7.13
N LEU A 53 -30.91 38.91 8.43
CA LEU A 53 -32.05 38.16 8.99
C LEU A 53 -33.23 39.06 9.38
N ASN A 54 -33.12 40.38 9.27
CA ASN A 54 -34.16 41.33 9.70
C ASN A 54 -34.60 42.30 8.60
N GLY A 55 -34.54 41.87 7.34
CA GLY A 55 -35.19 42.57 6.21
C GLY A 55 -34.32 43.63 5.52
N GLY A 56 -33.02 43.68 5.80
CA GLY A 56 -32.08 44.48 5.03
C GLY A 56 -31.50 43.74 3.82
N SER A 57 -30.56 44.38 3.11
CA SER A 57 -29.86 43.76 1.96
C SER A 57 -28.33 43.81 2.10
N VAL A 58 -27.66 42.81 1.54
CA VAL A 58 -26.20 42.79 1.36
C VAL A 58 -25.90 43.31 -0.04
N SER A 59 -25.23 44.47 -0.12
CA SER A 59 -25.02 45.18 -1.39
C SER A 59 -23.85 44.58 -2.16
N ALA A 60 -22.74 44.33 -1.47
CA ALA A 60 -21.53 43.78 -2.06
C ALA A 60 -20.64 43.17 -0.97
N VAL A 61 -19.79 42.24 -1.38
CA VAL A 61 -18.66 41.78 -0.58
C VAL A 61 -17.38 42.11 -1.32
N SER A 62 -16.53 42.94 -0.72
CA SER A 62 -15.24 43.35 -1.30
C SER A 62 -14.07 42.76 -0.50
N TYR A 63 -12.94 42.54 -1.16
CA TYR A 63 -11.74 41.98 -0.55
C TYR A 63 -10.48 42.64 -1.13
N ASP A 64 -9.41 42.65 -0.35
CA ASP A 64 -8.13 43.20 -0.79
C ASP A 64 -7.48 42.28 -1.85
N SER A 65 -7.45 42.71 -3.11
CA SER A 65 -6.66 42.07 -4.17
C SER A 65 -5.24 42.62 -4.15
N THR A 66 -4.25 41.76 -3.95
CA THR A 66 -2.83 42.13 -4.01
C THR A 66 -2.11 41.35 -5.10
N LYS A 67 -1.28 42.01 -5.91
CA LYS A 67 -0.33 41.33 -6.81
C LYS A 67 0.51 40.31 -6.01
N PRO A 68 0.77 39.11 -6.54
CA PRO A 68 1.68 38.14 -5.93
C PRO A 68 3.04 38.77 -5.63
N LEU A 69 3.71 38.30 -4.57
CA LEU A 69 5.00 38.83 -4.15
C LEU A 69 6.03 38.74 -5.28
N GLU A 70 6.05 37.64 -6.04
CA GLU A 70 6.96 37.47 -7.18
C GLU A 70 6.75 38.54 -8.25
N GLN A 71 5.50 38.96 -8.46
CA GLN A 71 5.17 39.99 -9.45
C GLN A 71 5.58 41.38 -8.94
N LEU A 72 5.40 41.68 -7.66
CA LEU A 72 5.89 42.93 -7.04
C LEU A 72 7.43 42.98 -7.03
N LEU A 73 8.09 41.87 -6.73
CA LEU A 73 9.56 41.77 -6.76
C LEU A 73 10.14 41.76 -8.17
N SER A 74 9.34 41.39 -9.20
CA SER A 74 9.77 41.48 -10.60
C SER A 74 9.89 42.93 -11.10
N GLU A 75 9.27 43.89 -10.39
CA GLU A 75 9.37 45.32 -10.66
C GLU A 75 10.67 45.93 -10.08
N ALA A 76 11.35 45.23 -9.16
CA ALA A 76 12.62 45.67 -8.58
C ALA A 76 13.83 45.21 -9.42
N THR A 77 14.79 46.12 -9.64
CA THR A 77 16.03 45.84 -10.37
C THR A 77 17.01 44.99 -9.55
N ILE A 78 16.93 45.06 -8.22
CA ILE A 78 17.82 44.39 -7.27
C ILE A 78 17.15 43.15 -6.70
N ARG A 79 17.88 42.03 -6.62
CA ARG A 79 17.44 40.78 -5.98
C ARG A 79 18.48 40.31 -4.96
N ILE A 80 18.10 40.15 -3.70
CA ILE A 80 19.03 39.72 -2.65
C ILE A 80 18.74 38.27 -2.28
N PRO A 81 19.67 37.32 -2.54
CA PRO A 81 19.52 35.92 -2.13
C PRO A 81 19.65 35.77 -0.61
N GLU A 82 19.13 34.65 -0.06
CA GLU A 82 19.17 34.33 1.38
C GLU A 82 20.60 34.11 1.91
N HIS A 83 21.55 33.77 1.03
CA HIS A 83 22.97 33.57 1.37
C HIS A 83 23.87 34.42 0.48
N GLY A 84 24.95 34.95 1.04
CA GLY A 84 25.87 35.84 0.29
C GLY A 84 25.26 37.17 -0.11
N SER A 85 24.34 37.70 0.71
CA SER A 85 23.52 38.89 0.40
C SER A 85 24.33 40.11 -0.03
N LEU A 86 25.46 40.39 0.63
CA LEU A 86 26.33 41.52 0.31
C LEU A 86 27.06 41.33 -1.03
N THR A 87 27.66 40.16 -1.26
CA THR A 87 28.41 39.91 -2.50
C THR A 87 27.48 39.81 -3.71
N ALA A 88 26.31 39.22 -3.54
CA ALA A 88 25.28 39.18 -4.59
C ALA A 88 24.73 40.57 -4.93
N LEU A 89 24.51 41.41 -3.91
CA LEU A 89 24.07 42.80 -4.11
C LEU A 89 25.12 43.59 -4.88
N LEU A 90 26.37 43.61 -4.41
CA LEU A 90 27.48 44.34 -5.03
C LEU A 90 27.78 43.84 -6.46
N GLY A 91 27.56 42.56 -6.74
CA GLY A 91 27.66 42.00 -8.08
C GLY A 91 26.58 42.48 -9.06
N GLN A 92 25.39 42.83 -8.57
CA GLN A 92 24.26 43.32 -9.38
C GLN A 92 24.35 44.81 -9.67
N VAL A 93 24.93 45.60 -8.75
CA VAL A 93 25.03 47.06 -8.87
C VAL A 93 26.41 47.51 -9.40
N LYS A 94 26.96 46.77 -10.38
CA LYS A 94 28.21 47.18 -11.06
C LYS A 94 28.01 48.56 -11.70
N GLY A 95 29.00 49.42 -11.53
CA GLY A 95 28.96 50.81 -11.95
C GLY A 95 28.41 51.77 -10.88
N ALA A 96 27.74 51.27 -9.84
CA ALA A 96 27.22 52.14 -8.79
C ALA A 96 28.34 52.80 -7.99
N ARG A 97 28.18 54.10 -7.70
CA ARG A 97 29.09 54.87 -6.87
C ARG A 97 28.85 54.57 -5.39
N VAL A 98 29.93 54.27 -4.69
CA VAL A 98 29.92 53.94 -3.27
C VAL A 98 30.99 54.71 -2.50
N ARG A 99 30.72 54.94 -1.22
CA ARG A 99 31.68 55.35 -0.21
C ARG A 99 31.90 54.18 0.75
N ALA A 100 33.12 53.67 0.81
CA ALA A 100 33.53 52.55 1.66
C ALA A 100 34.42 53.04 2.82
N ARG A 101 34.22 52.53 4.03
CA ARG A 101 35.15 52.69 5.16
C ARG A 101 35.96 51.40 5.33
N VAL A 102 37.27 51.48 5.10
CA VAL A 102 38.22 50.36 5.22
C VAL A 102 39.34 50.77 6.17
N GLY A 103 39.54 50.02 7.25
CA GLY A 103 40.66 50.26 8.19
C GLY A 103 40.73 51.67 8.78
N GLY A 104 39.59 52.38 8.90
CA GLY A 104 39.51 53.76 9.40
C GLY A 104 39.64 54.86 8.32
N ALA A 105 39.99 54.52 7.09
CA ALA A 105 40.00 55.46 5.95
C ALA A 105 38.69 55.37 5.14
N GLN A 106 38.26 56.49 4.55
CA GLN A 106 37.13 56.52 3.61
C GLN A 106 37.63 56.55 2.17
N VAL A 107 37.00 55.76 1.31
CA VAL A 107 37.29 55.67 -0.12
C VAL A 107 36.00 55.79 -0.90
N GLU A 108 35.97 56.70 -1.87
CA GLU A 108 34.85 56.86 -2.80
C GLU A 108 35.24 56.39 -4.20
N GLY A 109 34.39 55.59 -4.84
CA GLY A 109 34.65 55.07 -6.18
C GLY A 109 33.43 54.38 -6.78
N ALA A 110 33.53 53.97 -8.05
CA ALA A 110 32.51 53.17 -8.72
C ALA A 110 32.83 51.68 -8.61
N ILE A 111 31.83 50.84 -8.34
CA ILE A 111 32.01 49.38 -8.27
C ILE A 111 32.36 48.85 -9.66
N VAL A 112 33.50 48.17 -9.78
CA VAL A 112 33.90 47.48 -11.02
C VAL A 112 33.46 46.03 -10.97
N GLY A 113 33.65 45.38 -9.82
CA GLY A 113 33.24 44.00 -9.61
C GLY A 113 33.76 43.41 -8.32
N LEU A 114 33.41 42.14 -8.13
CA LEU A 114 33.89 41.32 -7.03
C LEU A 114 34.73 40.18 -7.59
N GLU A 115 35.83 39.90 -6.92
CA GLU A 115 36.73 38.79 -7.23
C GLU A 115 36.84 37.88 -6.01
N SER A 116 37.04 36.58 -6.23
CA SER A 116 37.30 35.62 -5.15
C SER A 116 38.73 35.15 -5.29
N LEU A 117 39.60 35.57 -4.38
CA LEU A 117 41.03 35.29 -4.44
C LEU A 117 41.41 34.34 -3.31
N PRO A 118 42.26 33.31 -3.56
CA PRO A 118 42.82 32.49 -2.51
C PRO A 118 43.84 33.30 -1.70
N VAL A 119 43.61 33.43 -0.40
CA VAL A 119 44.53 34.09 0.54
C VAL A 119 45.16 33.02 1.42
N VAL A 120 46.49 32.94 1.42
CA VAL A 120 47.25 32.01 2.25
C VAL A 120 47.27 32.51 3.69
N GLN A 121 46.76 31.71 4.62
CA GLN A 121 46.73 32.03 6.04
C GLN A 121 47.30 30.84 6.83
N GLY A 122 48.59 30.90 7.16
CA GLY A 122 49.32 29.76 7.75
C GLY A 122 49.57 28.66 6.72
N GLU A 123 49.20 27.41 7.03
CA GLU A 123 49.31 26.25 6.12
C GLU A 123 48.06 26.02 5.26
N ALA A 124 47.00 26.84 5.40
CA ALA A 124 45.74 26.70 4.65
C ALA A 124 45.50 27.88 3.70
N SER A 125 44.87 27.60 2.55
CA SER A 125 44.40 28.61 1.59
C SER A 125 42.90 28.81 1.76
N VAL A 126 42.49 30.05 2.06
CA VAL A 126 41.08 30.43 2.22
C VAL A 126 40.69 31.39 1.10
N VAL A 127 39.63 31.05 0.36
CA VAL A 127 39.09 31.93 -0.67
C VAL A 127 38.34 33.08 -0.02
N ARG A 128 38.75 34.31 -0.31
CA ARG A 128 38.11 35.52 0.23
C ARG A 128 37.57 36.42 -0.89
N PRO A 129 36.41 37.07 -0.68
CA PRO A 129 35.86 38.02 -1.63
C PRO A 129 36.54 39.38 -1.52
N PHE A 130 36.93 39.95 -2.65
CA PHE A 130 37.53 41.26 -2.79
C PHE A 130 36.67 42.17 -3.66
N LEU A 131 36.44 43.41 -3.21
CA LEU A 131 35.72 44.44 -3.92
C LEU A 131 36.70 45.36 -4.65
N THR A 132 36.57 45.46 -5.97
CA THR A 132 37.36 46.38 -6.79
C THR A 132 36.55 47.63 -7.10
N LEU A 133 37.09 48.79 -6.71
CA LEU A 133 36.53 50.12 -6.96
C LEU A 133 37.41 50.90 -7.94
N LEU A 134 36.78 51.62 -8.86
CA LEU A 134 37.43 52.65 -9.67
C LEU A 134 37.41 53.98 -8.90
N VAL A 135 38.57 54.38 -8.39
CA VAL A 135 38.78 55.60 -7.60
C VAL A 135 39.55 56.60 -8.46
N GLY A 136 38.86 57.62 -8.98
CA GLY A 136 39.42 58.51 -10.00
C GLY A 136 39.76 57.74 -11.28
N ALA A 137 41.05 57.60 -11.58
CA ALA A 137 41.55 56.82 -12.72
C ALA A 137 42.30 55.53 -12.31
N SER A 138 42.22 55.14 -11.03
CA SER A 138 42.95 53.97 -10.50
C SER A 138 41.98 52.91 -9.96
N LEU A 139 42.29 51.64 -10.22
CA LEU A 139 41.59 50.51 -9.61
C LEU A 139 42.19 50.24 -8.22
N ARG A 140 41.33 50.12 -7.22
CA ARG A 140 41.71 49.75 -5.86
C ARG A 140 40.85 48.58 -5.39
N THR A 141 41.50 47.56 -4.84
CA THR A 141 40.88 46.31 -4.42
C THR A 141 40.93 46.20 -2.90
N PHE A 142 39.81 45.87 -2.28
CA PHE A 142 39.63 45.81 -0.83
C PHE A 142 39.06 44.46 -0.42
N ASP A 143 39.56 43.85 0.66
CA ASP A 143 38.91 42.66 1.24
C ASP A 143 37.52 43.07 1.75
N VAL A 144 36.47 42.39 1.29
CA VAL A 144 35.08 42.71 1.67
C VAL A 144 34.89 42.58 3.19
N LEU A 145 35.67 41.72 3.85
CA LEU A 145 35.61 41.52 5.31
C LEU A 145 36.19 42.69 6.10
N GLU A 146 36.99 43.56 5.47
CA GLU A 146 37.56 44.77 6.10
C GLU A 146 36.67 46.02 5.95
N LEU A 147 35.54 45.89 5.24
CA LEU A 147 34.57 46.97 5.06
C LEU A 147 33.77 47.14 6.36
N GLY A 148 34.01 48.24 7.07
CA GLY A 148 33.24 48.62 8.25
C GLY A 148 31.93 49.35 7.93
N GLU A 149 31.87 50.01 6.77
CA GLU A 149 30.68 50.72 6.28
C GLU A 149 30.74 50.82 4.75
N LEU A 150 29.60 50.67 4.08
CA LEU A 150 29.46 50.89 2.65
C LEU A 150 28.18 51.67 2.37
N GLU A 151 28.32 52.87 1.82
CA GLU A 151 27.22 53.78 1.50
C GLU A 151 27.07 53.87 -0.03
N PHE A 152 25.87 53.56 -0.55
CA PHE A 152 25.54 53.79 -1.95
C PHE A 152 25.25 55.27 -2.18
N LEU A 153 26.03 55.92 -3.05
CA LEU A 153 25.88 57.34 -3.36
C LEU A 153 24.78 57.59 -4.41
N ASP A 154 24.50 56.61 -5.27
CA ASP A 154 23.45 56.68 -6.29
C ASP A 154 22.05 56.53 -5.69
N GLU A 155 21.19 57.54 -5.91
CA GLU A 155 19.85 57.60 -5.34
C GLU A 155 18.92 56.49 -5.85
N ALA A 156 19.03 56.13 -7.14
CA ALA A 156 18.22 55.06 -7.74
C ALA A 156 18.49 53.70 -7.07
N VAL A 157 19.76 53.37 -6.82
CA VAL A 157 20.16 52.11 -6.17
C VAL A 157 19.66 52.07 -4.72
N ARG A 158 19.74 53.19 -3.99
CA ARG A 158 19.18 53.28 -2.62
C ARG A 158 17.68 53.05 -2.61
N LYS A 159 16.93 53.73 -3.48
CA LYS A 159 15.46 53.60 -3.57
C LYS A 159 15.03 52.18 -3.95
N ASP A 160 15.71 51.54 -4.89
CA ASP A 160 15.41 50.16 -5.28
C ASP A 160 15.69 49.17 -4.13
N LEU A 161 16.78 49.37 -3.38
CA LEU A 161 17.12 48.55 -2.22
C LEU A 161 16.10 48.73 -1.09
N GLU A 162 15.72 49.97 -0.78
CA GLU A 162 14.69 50.29 0.20
C GLU A 162 13.33 49.70 -0.20
N PHE A 163 12.94 49.82 -1.48
CA PHE A 163 11.70 49.25 -2.01
C PHE A 163 11.69 47.71 -1.91
N TYR A 164 12.79 47.05 -2.28
CA TYR A 164 12.92 45.59 -2.17
C TYR A 164 12.78 45.13 -0.72
N LEU A 165 13.53 45.74 0.20
CA LEU A 165 13.50 45.39 1.63
C LEU A 165 12.14 45.69 2.26
N ALA A 166 11.49 46.81 1.91
CA ALA A 166 10.14 47.14 2.36
C ALA A 166 9.11 46.13 1.83
N THR A 167 9.24 45.70 0.58
CA THR A 167 8.35 44.71 -0.05
C THR A 167 8.47 43.34 0.63
N VAL A 168 9.70 42.87 0.87
CA VAL A 168 9.96 41.63 1.63
C VAL A 168 9.45 41.75 3.07
N MET A 169 9.66 42.88 3.74
CA MET A 169 9.11 43.09 5.10
C MET A 169 7.58 43.11 5.12
N SER A 170 6.94 43.57 4.04
CA SER A 170 5.49 43.63 3.94
C SER A 170 4.83 42.26 3.74
N SER A 171 5.54 41.28 3.15
CA SER A 171 5.02 39.92 2.98
C SER A 171 4.88 39.20 4.32
N TYR A 172 5.83 39.40 5.25
CA TYR A 172 5.74 38.85 6.61
C TYR A 172 4.57 39.39 7.44
N LYS A 173 4.06 40.60 7.13
CA LYS A 173 2.95 41.23 7.86
C LYS A 173 1.56 41.03 7.22
N LYS A 174 1.46 40.49 5.99
CA LYS A 174 0.23 40.49 5.17
C LYS A 174 -0.34 39.11 4.84
N ASP A 175 -0.15 38.10 5.69
CA ASP A 175 -0.91 36.86 5.51
C ASP A 175 -2.40 37.06 5.87
N SER A 176 -2.77 38.14 6.55
CA SER A 176 -4.17 38.51 6.81
C SER A 176 -4.77 39.34 5.67
N LYS A 177 -5.90 38.90 5.13
CA LYS A 177 -6.71 39.55 4.09
C LYS A 177 -8.04 39.99 4.67
N ARG A 178 -8.38 41.26 4.47
CA ARG A 178 -9.65 41.82 4.92
C ARG A 178 -10.73 41.66 3.87
N LEU A 179 -11.86 41.14 4.32
CA LEU A 179 -13.11 41.03 3.59
C LEU A 179 -14.12 41.99 4.22
N SER A 180 -14.73 42.83 3.39
CA SER A 180 -15.68 43.87 3.80
C SER A 180 -17.06 43.56 3.22
N ILE A 181 -18.03 43.40 4.11
CA ILE A 181 -19.42 43.12 3.78
C ILE A 181 -20.18 44.44 3.87
N LEU A 182 -20.58 44.97 2.72
CA LEU A 182 -21.36 46.20 2.64
C LEU A 182 -22.83 45.88 2.83
N THR A 183 -23.41 46.40 3.90
CA THR A 183 -24.83 46.18 4.23
C THR A 183 -25.63 47.46 3.94
N ALA A 184 -26.89 47.34 3.55
CA ALA A 184 -27.82 48.48 3.37
C ALA A 184 -29.17 48.20 4.04
N GLY A 185 -29.64 49.11 4.89
CA GLY A 185 -30.85 48.94 5.71
C GLY A 185 -30.96 49.97 6.83
N GLU A 186 -32.00 49.84 7.67
CA GLU A 186 -32.30 50.75 8.77
C GLU A 186 -32.32 50.03 10.13
N GLY A 187 -32.03 50.75 11.21
CA GLY A 187 -32.05 50.19 12.56
C GLY A 187 -30.93 49.18 12.84
N SER A 188 -31.08 48.41 13.94
CA SER A 188 -30.16 47.34 14.31
C SER A 188 -30.71 46.00 13.81
N ARG A 189 -29.89 45.27 13.05
CA ARG A 189 -30.27 44.03 12.35
C ARG A 189 -29.20 42.97 12.50
N GLU A 190 -29.62 41.71 12.51
CA GLU A 190 -28.73 40.56 12.65
C GLU A 190 -28.21 40.11 11.28
N LEU A 191 -26.88 40.00 11.19
CA LEU A 191 -26.18 39.49 10.03
C LEU A 191 -25.72 38.06 10.32
N PHE A 192 -26.03 37.16 9.41
CA PHE A 192 -25.56 35.79 9.38
C PHE A 192 -24.51 35.64 8.29
N VAL A 193 -23.36 35.06 8.64
CA VAL A 193 -22.31 34.75 7.69
C VAL A 193 -21.89 33.31 7.89
N SER A 194 -21.90 32.50 6.84
CA SER A 194 -21.35 31.15 6.88
C SER A 194 -20.34 30.92 5.78
N TYR A 195 -19.28 30.18 6.07
CA TYR A 195 -18.23 29.85 5.11
C TYR A 195 -17.52 28.57 5.52
N VAL A 196 -16.70 28.06 4.63
CA VAL A 196 -15.90 26.86 4.80
C VAL A 196 -14.42 27.22 4.82
N LEU A 197 -13.66 26.58 5.70
CA LEU A 197 -12.19 26.66 5.76
C LEU A 197 -11.58 25.27 5.80
N GLU A 198 -10.34 25.16 5.35
CA GLU A 198 -9.48 24.03 5.70
C GLU A 198 -9.35 23.94 7.22
N SER A 199 -9.58 22.75 7.78
CA SER A 199 -9.53 22.51 9.22
C SER A 199 -8.91 21.15 9.50
N PRO A 200 -8.15 20.98 10.60
CA PRO A 200 -7.65 19.67 10.98
C PRO A 200 -8.79 18.65 11.15
N VAL A 201 -8.51 17.41 10.75
CA VAL A 201 -9.44 16.30 10.91
C VAL A 201 -9.55 15.95 12.39
N TRP A 202 -10.78 15.95 12.90
CA TRP A 202 -11.08 15.50 14.26
C TRP A 202 -10.88 13.98 14.38
N LYS A 203 -10.42 13.54 15.55
CA LYS A 203 -10.03 12.13 15.80
C LYS A 203 -10.82 11.57 16.97
N THR A 204 -11.15 10.28 16.92
CA THR A 204 -11.80 9.59 18.04
C THR A 204 -10.80 8.89 18.94
N SER A 205 -11.17 8.73 20.21
CA SER A 205 -10.48 7.87 21.15
C SER A 205 -11.48 7.33 22.15
N TYR A 206 -11.40 6.04 22.45
CA TYR A 206 -12.34 5.34 23.32
C TYR A 206 -11.66 4.80 24.58
N ARG A 207 -12.43 4.64 25.65
CA ARG A 207 -12.10 3.85 26.83
C ARG A 207 -13.22 2.84 27.07
N ILE A 208 -12.84 1.59 27.31
CA ILE A 208 -13.76 0.54 27.73
C ILE A 208 -13.41 0.10 29.14
N LEU A 209 -14.41 0.17 30.02
CA LEU A 209 -14.35 -0.37 31.37
C LEU A 209 -15.10 -1.70 31.43
N LEU A 210 -14.39 -2.73 31.86
CA LEU A 210 -14.91 -4.07 32.10
C LEU A 210 -14.89 -4.33 33.62
N ASP A 211 -16.06 -4.42 34.24
CA ASP A 211 -16.17 -4.79 35.66
C ASP A 211 -16.93 -6.11 35.81
N GLU A 212 -16.45 -7.00 36.67
CA GLU A 212 -17.10 -8.29 36.86
C GLU A 212 -18.55 -8.16 37.35
N GLY A 213 -19.50 -8.79 36.64
CA GLY A 213 -20.92 -8.79 37.01
C GLY A 213 -21.70 -7.54 36.60
N GLN A 214 -21.08 -6.58 35.92
CA GLN A 214 -21.72 -5.37 35.43
C GLN A 214 -21.66 -5.26 33.89
N PRO A 215 -22.60 -4.54 33.24
CA PRO A 215 -22.48 -4.21 31.83
C PRO A 215 -21.20 -3.40 31.55
N PRO A 216 -20.49 -3.69 30.44
CA PRO A 216 -19.30 -2.94 30.08
C PRO A 216 -19.68 -1.52 29.64
N LEU A 217 -18.84 -0.55 30.00
CA LEU A 217 -19.09 0.87 29.76
C LEU A 217 -18.15 1.38 28.67
N LEU A 218 -18.70 2.11 27.70
CA LEU A 218 -17.95 2.80 26.66
C LEU A 218 -17.94 4.30 26.93
N GLN A 219 -16.75 4.89 26.90
CA GLN A 219 -16.54 6.33 26.81
C GLN A 219 -15.80 6.68 25.54
N GLY A 220 -16.34 7.57 24.73
CA GLY A 220 -15.71 8.06 23.51
C GLY A 220 -15.53 9.57 23.55
N TRP A 221 -14.38 10.01 23.05
CA TRP A 221 -13.95 11.39 23.00
C TRP A 221 -13.57 11.73 21.56
N ALA A 222 -13.96 12.92 21.12
CA ALA A 222 -13.44 13.56 19.93
C ALA A 222 -12.36 14.55 20.30
N MET A 223 -11.18 14.40 19.70
CA MET A 223 -10.11 15.38 19.76
C MET A 223 -10.30 16.37 18.62
N VAL A 224 -10.38 17.64 18.99
CA VAL A 224 -10.73 18.75 18.10
C VAL A 224 -9.64 19.81 18.20
N ASP A 225 -9.16 20.30 17.08
CA ASP A 225 -8.04 21.25 17.02
C ASP A 225 -8.52 22.59 16.45
N ASN A 226 -8.40 23.67 17.23
CA ASN A 226 -8.62 25.03 16.74
C ASN A 226 -7.27 25.62 16.28
N THR A 227 -6.92 25.42 15.01
CA THR A 227 -5.73 26.01 14.38
C THR A 227 -5.99 27.38 13.76
N GLY A 228 -7.18 27.95 14.00
CA GLY A 228 -7.55 29.29 13.57
C GLY A 228 -6.94 30.37 14.45
N ASP A 229 -7.07 31.63 14.02
CA ASP A 229 -6.51 32.77 14.74
C ASP A 229 -7.52 33.41 15.73
N GLU A 230 -8.73 32.86 15.82
CA GLU A 230 -9.84 33.31 16.68
C GLU A 230 -10.25 32.22 17.68
N ASP A 231 -10.67 32.65 18.86
CA ASP A 231 -11.16 31.76 19.92
C ASP A 231 -12.61 31.33 19.60
N TRP A 232 -12.91 30.04 19.77
CA TRP A 232 -14.28 29.57 19.79
C TRP A 232 -14.80 29.73 21.21
N VAL A 233 -15.83 30.55 21.42
CA VAL A 233 -16.40 30.81 22.75
C VAL A 233 -17.87 30.45 22.71
N ASP A 234 -18.25 29.45 23.51
CA ASP A 234 -19.60 28.91 23.63
C ASP A 234 -20.25 28.59 22.27
N VAL A 235 -19.52 27.87 21.41
CA VAL A 235 -20.01 27.50 20.07
C VAL A 235 -20.79 26.19 20.11
N GLU A 236 -21.82 26.09 19.28
CA GLU A 236 -22.45 24.81 18.95
C GLU A 236 -21.48 24.00 18.07
N LEU A 237 -21.02 22.85 18.56
CA LEU A 237 -20.08 21.99 17.84
C LEU A 237 -20.78 20.74 17.31
N SER A 238 -20.68 20.53 16.01
CA SER A 238 -21.09 19.29 15.35
C SER A 238 -19.90 18.61 14.70
N LEU A 239 -19.78 17.30 14.86
CA LEU A 239 -18.74 16.49 14.23
C LEU A 239 -19.38 15.57 13.21
N ILE A 240 -18.99 15.69 11.95
CA ILE A 240 -19.55 14.91 10.87
C ILE A 240 -18.59 13.77 10.50
N ALA A 241 -19.12 12.56 10.61
CA ALA A 241 -18.51 11.35 10.10
C ALA A 241 -19.00 11.08 8.66
N GLY A 242 -18.05 10.81 7.76
CA GLY A 242 -18.28 10.56 6.34
C GLY A 242 -17.29 11.30 5.43
N LEU A 243 -17.32 10.99 4.13
CA LEU A 243 -16.38 11.50 3.11
C LEU A 243 -17.13 12.25 1.99
N PRO A 244 -17.61 13.48 2.21
CA PRO A 244 -18.10 14.31 1.12
C PRO A 244 -16.93 14.80 0.24
N VAL A 245 -17.21 15.13 -1.02
CA VAL A 245 -16.20 15.62 -1.97
C VAL A 245 -15.86 17.08 -1.68
N SER A 246 -14.57 17.42 -1.59
CA SER A 246 -14.06 18.80 -1.48
C SER A 246 -12.85 19.00 -2.41
N PHE A 247 -12.66 20.23 -2.91
CA PHE A 247 -11.56 20.60 -3.80
C PHE A 247 -11.21 22.09 -3.65
N VAL A 248 -9.94 22.44 -3.89
CA VAL A 248 -9.46 23.84 -3.92
C VAL A 248 -9.57 24.38 -5.34
N HIS A 249 -10.10 25.59 -5.49
CA HIS A 249 -10.15 26.31 -6.77
C HIS A 249 -9.62 27.73 -6.58
N ASP A 250 -8.69 28.17 -7.42
CA ASP A 250 -8.09 29.51 -7.29
C ASP A 250 -9.07 30.59 -7.76
N LEU A 251 -9.81 31.15 -6.81
CA LEU A 251 -10.73 32.28 -6.97
C LEU A 251 -10.12 33.60 -6.52
N TYR A 252 -9.04 33.56 -5.74
CA TYR A 252 -8.42 34.74 -5.13
C TYR A 252 -7.47 35.47 -6.09
N ASN A 253 -6.63 34.74 -6.83
CA ASN A 253 -5.65 35.37 -7.72
C ASN A 253 -6.31 35.89 -9.01
N PRO A 254 -6.08 37.17 -9.39
CA PRO A 254 -6.52 37.67 -10.69
C PRO A 254 -5.89 36.86 -11.82
N ARG A 255 -6.72 36.26 -12.67
CA ARG A 255 -6.23 35.54 -13.86
C ARG A 255 -6.00 36.52 -14.99
N TYR A 256 -4.74 36.68 -15.39
CA TYR A 256 -4.37 37.44 -16.57
C TYR A 256 -4.20 36.50 -17.76
N LEU A 257 -5.03 36.65 -18.79
CA LEU A 257 -4.78 36.05 -20.09
C LEU A 257 -3.63 36.83 -20.75
N ARG A 258 -2.54 36.15 -21.13
CA ARG A 258 -1.53 36.74 -22.02
C ARG A 258 -2.21 37.02 -23.36
N ARG A 259 -2.51 38.29 -23.61
CA ARG A 259 -2.99 38.73 -24.92
C ARG A 259 -1.84 38.54 -25.92
N PRO A 260 -2.04 37.84 -27.04
CA PRO A 260 -1.03 37.80 -28.09
C PRO A 260 -0.77 39.23 -28.55
N VAL A 261 0.50 39.64 -28.52
CA VAL A 261 0.94 40.89 -29.13
C VAL A 261 1.00 40.64 -30.63
N VAL A 262 0.06 41.21 -31.37
CA VAL A 262 0.15 41.26 -32.84
C VAL A 262 1.07 42.43 -33.17
N GLU A 263 2.33 42.14 -33.45
CA GLU A 263 3.22 43.11 -34.08
C GLU A 263 2.67 43.42 -35.48
N VAL A 264 2.38 44.70 -35.73
CA VAL A 264 1.94 45.16 -37.05
C VAL A 264 3.11 44.94 -38.02
N ARG A 265 3.03 43.86 -38.79
CA ARG A 265 3.89 43.65 -39.96
C ARG A 265 3.55 44.73 -40.99
N SER A 266 4.51 45.59 -41.29
CA SER A 266 4.47 46.47 -42.46
C SER A 266 4.35 45.61 -43.73
N GLU A 267 3.40 45.98 -44.59
CA GLU A 267 2.96 45.26 -45.77
C GLU A 267 4.08 44.85 -46.73
N THR A 268 4.03 43.59 -47.20
CA THR A 268 4.06 43.30 -48.64
C THR A 268 3.58 41.87 -48.92
N GLY A 269 2.55 41.76 -49.76
CA GLY A 269 2.28 40.64 -50.67
C GLY A 269 1.72 39.33 -50.09
N VAL A 270 0.40 39.16 -50.18
CA VAL A 270 -0.30 37.87 -49.97
C VAL A 270 -0.25 37.01 -51.24
N ALA A 271 -0.10 35.69 -51.10
CA ALA A 271 -0.47 34.71 -52.12
C ALA A 271 -1.57 33.74 -51.58
N PRO A 272 -2.42 33.16 -52.46
CA PRO A 272 -3.63 32.44 -52.06
C PRO A 272 -3.36 31.06 -51.45
N ILE A 273 -4.27 30.64 -50.57
CA ILE A 273 -4.23 29.39 -49.79
C ILE A 273 -4.83 28.25 -50.62
N ILE A 274 -4.13 27.12 -50.70
CA ILE A 274 -4.69 25.81 -51.10
C ILE A 274 -4.94 25.03 -49.80
N PRO A 275 -6.18 24.60 -49.49
CA PRO A 275 -6.45 23.81 -48.30
C PRO A 275 -6.12 22.33 -48.56
N GLU A 276 -5.50 21.67 -47.59
CA GLU A 276 -5.16 20.24 -47.64
C GLU A 276 -5.97 19.43 -46.62
N GLU A 277 -6.33 18.21 -47.04
CA GLU A 277 -7.15 17.20 -46.36
C GLU A 277 -6.38 16.43 -45.27
N ALA A 278 -7.17 15.79 -44.39
CA ALA A 278 -6.72 14.93 -43.30
C ALA A 278 -6.13 13.60 -43.79
N TYR A 279 -5.13 13.05 -43.08
CA TYR A 279 -4.95 11.60 -42.96
C TYR A 279 -4.18 11.16 -41.70
N GLU A 280 -4.43 9.90 -41.40
CA GLU A 280 -4.26 9.08 -40.20
C GLU A 280 -2.85 8.46 -39.99
N SER A 281 -2.57 8.17 -38.71
CA SER A 281 -1.86 7.04 -38.08
C SER A 281 -0.51 6.46 -38.58
N ALA A 282 0.46 6.51 -37.63
CA ALA A 282 1.37 5.44 -37.15
C ALA A 282 2.55 4.96 -38.05
N PRO A 283 3.57 4.24 -37.52
CA PRO A 283 4.13 4.14 -36.16
C PRO A 283 5.69 4.34 -36.12
N ALA A 284 6.25 4.22 -34.91
CA ALA A 284 7.67 4.32 -34.56
C ALA A 284 8.51 3.06 -34.88
N GLU A 285 9.84 3.25 -35.05
CA GLU A 285 10.98 2.56 -34.41
C GLU A 285 12.32 2.86 -35.17
N PRO A 286 13.53 2.44 -34.73
CA PRO A 286 14.38 3.08 -33.70
C PRO A 286 15.81 3.38 -34.24
N MET A 287 16.66 4.13 -33.53
CA MET A 287 18.10 4.17 -33.84
C MET A 287 18.99 4.19 -32.59
N MET A 288 19.84 3.16 -32.50
CA MET A 288 21.14 3.16 -31.83
C MET A 288 22.12 4.04 -32.62
N GLU A 289 23.06 4.72 -31.93
CA GLU A 289 24.49 4.41 -32.07
C GLU A 289 25.35 5.01 -30.94
N SER A 290 26.20 4.14 -30.39
CA SER A 290 27.52 4.28 -29.78
C SER A 290 28.50 5.16 -30.57
N ALA A 291 29.73 5.54 -30.18
CA ALA A 291 30.60 5.50 -29.00
C ALA A 291 31.87 6.32 -29.36
N ASP A 292 32.67 6.76 -28.38
CA ASP A 292 34.16 6.68 -28.34
C ASP A 292 34.65 7.25 -26.98
N ASP A 293 35.24 6.45 -26.08
CA ASP A 293 36.69 6.10 -25.89
C ASP A 293 37.48 7.24 -25.20
N GLY A 294 37.95 7.16 -23.95
CA GLY A 294 38.93 6.24 -23.31
C GLY A 294 40.26 7.01 -23.13
N SER A 295 41.17 6.84 -22.17
CA SER A 295 41.51 5.88 -21.10
C SER A 295 42.59 6.60 -20.22
N PHE A 296 42.71 6.43 -18.89
CA PHE A 296 43.64 5.54 -18.14
C PHE A 296 43.75 6.14 -16.72
N GLY A 297 43.94 5.46 -15.58
CA GLY A 297 44.07 4.05 -15.23
C GLY A 297 44.33 3.89 -13.70
N SER A 298 43.80 2.78 -13.14
CA SER A 298 44.20 1.98 -11.95
C SER A 298 44.48 2.61 -10.57
N ALA A 299 43.78 2.17 -9.52
CA ALA A 299 44.16 0.99 -8.70
C ALA A 299 43.25 0.76 -7.47
N ASP A 300 42.82 -0.50 -7.32
CA ASP A 300 42.57 -1.33 -6.13
C ASP A 300 41.63 -0.96 -4.95
N MET A 301 40.79 -1.96 -4.65
CA MET A 301 39.90 -2.14 -3.51
C MET A 301 40.49 -3.14 -2.52
N ALA A 302 40.42 -2.87 -1.22
CA ALA A 302 40.26 -3.92 -0.19
C ALA A 302 39.75 -3.36 1.16
N SER A 303 38.59 -3.87 1.58
CA SER A 303 38.11 -4.16 2.94
C SER A 303 38.61 -3.37 4.16
N THR A 304 37.70 -2.77 4.95
CA THR A 304 37.80 -2.72 6.43
C THR A 304 36.42 -2.54 7.10
N ILE A 305 36.01 -3.58 7.84
CA ILE A 305 35.49 -3.62 9.22
C ILE A 305 34.90 -2.32 9.81
N MET A 306 33.61 -2.35 10.19
CA MET A 306 32.99 -1.35 11.09
C MET A 306 33.30 -1.66 12.57
N PRO A 307 33.58 -0.65 13.41
CA PRO A 307 33.42 -0.75 14.86
C PRO A 307 32.11 -0.12 15.35
N ALA A 308 31.68 -0.65 16.50
CA ALA A 308 30.47 -0.36 17.24
C ALA A 308 30.32 1.11 17.70
N MET A 309 29.08 1.61 17.68
CA MET A 309 28.69 2.86 18.33
C MET A 309 28.26 2.63 19.79
N ALA A 310 28.75 3.51 20.66
CA ALA A 310 28.54 3.53 22.10
C ALA A 310 27.20 4.18 22.49
N ALA A 311 26.66 3.72 23.61
CA ALA A 311 25.40 4.14 24.23
C ALA A 311 25.49 5.50 24.97
N PRO A 312 24.37 6.21 25.14
CA PRO A 312 24.30 7.47 25.89
C PRO A 312 24.28 7.27 27.43
N PRO A 313 24.63 8.31 28.23
CA PRO A 313 24.80 8.20 29.68
C PRO A 313 23.48 8.24 30.47
N PRO A 314 23.46 7.72 31.72
CA PRO A 314 22.26 7.60 32.55
C PRO A 314 21.94 8.86 33.37
N ALA A 315 20.63 9.08 33.61
CA ALA A 315 20.08 10.10 34.49
C ALA A 315 20.24 9.75 35.99
N PRO A 316 20.27 10.76 36.91
CA PRO A 316 20.56 10.52 38.32
C PRO A 316 19.38 9.94 39.12
N ARG A 317 19.73 9.01 40.03
CA ARG A 317 18.85 8.37 41.01
C ARG A 317 18.40 9.36 42.09
N MET A 318 17.08 9.50 42.28
CA MET A 318 16.52 10.12 43.47
C MET A 318 16.57 9.16 44.68
N MET A 319 16.92 9.75 45.83
CA MET A 319 16.95 9.13 47.15
C MET A 319 15.55 8.77 47.66
N ARG A 320 15.48 7.62 48.36
CA ARG A 320 14.37 7.22 49.23
C ARG A 320 14.26 8.18 50.42
N ALA A 321 13.09 8.80 50.58
CA ALA A 321 12.65 9.36 51.85
C ALA A 321 11.77 8.32 52.59
N LYS A 322 12.00 8.19 53.90
CA LYS A 322 11.22 7.38 54.84
C LYS A 322 9.93 8.11 55.24
N GLY A 323 8.83 7.35 55.37
CA GLY A 323 7.85 7.47 56.47
C GLY A 323 6.72 8.50 56.34
N GLY A 324 5.48 8.02 56.14
CA GLY A 324 4.22 8.74 56.31
C GLY A 324 3.04 7.87 55.83
N PRO A 325 1.87 7.87 56.49
CA PRO A 325 1.14 6.64 56.79
C PRO A 325 0.33 6.04 55.64
N MET A 326 0.26 4.71 55.69
CA MET A 326 -0.68 3.85 54.98
C MET A 326 -2.13 4.31 55.23
N ILE A 327 -2.81 4.75 54.18
CA ILE A 327 -4.27 4.71 54.12
C ILE A 327 -4.63 3.32 53.62
N GLY A 328 -5.07 2.48 54.56
CA GLY A 328 -5.70 1.20 54.30
C GLY A 328 -7.00 1.36 53.50
N GLY A 329 -7.27 0.36 52.67
CA GLY A 329 -8.29 0.43 51.64
C GLY A 329 -9.74 0.54 52.10
N SER A 330 -10.55 1.08 51.20
CA SER A 330 -11.96 0.73 50.96
C SER A 330 -12.46 1.57 49.78
N GLY A 331 -12.74 0.92 48.64
CA GLY A 331 -13.37 1.59 47.50
C GLY A 331 -13.14 0.90 46.17
N ARG A 332 -13.49 -0.40 46.06
CA ARG A 332 -13.51 -1.17 44.79
C ARG A 332 -14.63 -0.71 43.82
N GLY A 333 -15.02 0.56 43.90
CA GLY A 333 -16.12 1.16 43.15
C GLY A 333 -15.89 2.63 42.81
N GLY A 334 -14.75 3.22 43.16
CA GLY A 334 -14.53 4.66 43.01
C GLY A 334 -14.42 5.10 41.55
N MET A 335 -13.77 4.32 40.68
CA MET A 335 -13.63 4.68 39.27
C MET A 335 -14.98 4.56 38.55
N ARG A 336 -15.71 3.45 38.74
CA ARG A 336 -17.03 3.26 38.14
C ARG A 336 -18.04 4.28 38.64
N GLU A 337 -18.13 4.51 39.95
CA GLU A 337 -19.05 5.51 40.52
C GLU A 337 -18.70 6.92 40.03
N ALA A 338 -17.41 7.27 39.92
CA ALA A 338 -16.99 8.56 39.35
C ALA A 338 -17.30 8.66 37.84
N LEU A 339 -17.18 7.56 37.09
CA LEU A 339 -17.59 7.52 35.69
C LEU A 339 -19.11 7.66 35.58
N GLU A 340 -19.92 6.90 36.32
CA GLU A 340 -21.39 6.99 36.31
C GLU A 340 -21.90 8.37 36.79
N GLN A 341 -21.18 9.02 37.71
CA GLN A 341 -21.46 10.40 38.15
C GLN A 341 -20.98 11.47 37.16
N SER A 342 -20.08 11.14 36.23
CA SER A 342 -19.69 12.06 35.16
C SER A 342 -20.86 12.25 34.20
N THR A 343 -21.19 13.52 33.95
CA THR A 343 -22.42 13.94 33.28
C THR A 343 -22.76 13.12 32.03
N ALA A 344 -23.99 12.59 31.99
CA ALA A 344 -24.51 11.88 30.82
C ALA A 344 -24.37 12.75 29.56
N VAL A 345 -23.69 12.22 28.55
CA VAL A 345 -23.50 12.90 27.26
C VAL A 345 -24.74 12.63 26.42
N THR A 346 -25.48 13.70 26.07
CA THR A 346 -26.61 13.58 25.15
C THR A 346 -26.16 14.02 23.77
N THR A 347 -25.72 13.09 22.92
CA THR A 347 -25.44 13.43 21.53
C THR A 347 -26.71 13.48 20.71
N LEU A 348 -26.96 14.62 20.06
CA LEU A 348 -28.01 14.75 19.05
C LEU A 348 -27.48 14.12 17.75
N THR A 349 -28.11 13.04 17.32
CA THR A 349 -27.77 12.37 16.06
C THR A 349 -28.75 12.73 14.98
N LYS A 350 -28.23 13.16 13.83
CA LYS A 350 -29.01 13.35 12.62
C LYS A 350 -28.32 12.61 11.48
N GLU A 351 -29.07 11.73 10.82
CA GLU A 351 -28.67 11.20 9.53
C GLU A 351 -29.00 12.25 8.47
N VAL A 352 -27.98 12.76 7.77
CA VAL A 352 -28.13 13.71 6.66
C VAL A 352 -27.58 13.04 5.41
N GLY A 353 -28.43 12.28 4.72
CA GLY A 353 -28.00 11.40 3.64
C GLY A 353 -27.14 10.25 4.19
N ASP A 354 -25.95 10.03 3.61
CA ASP A 354 -24.98 9.02 4.07
C ASP A 354 -24.03 9.53 5.18
N LEU A 355 -24.19 10.77 5.64
CA LEU A 355 -23.36 11.38 6.68
C LEU A 355 -23.99 11.23 8.06
N PHE A 356 -23.15 10.99 9.06
CA PHE A 356 -23.56 10.85 10.46
C PHE A 356 -23.03 12.04 11.28
N GLU A 357 -23.94 12.74 11.97
CA GLU A 357 -23.62 13.89 12.81
C GLU A 357 -23.58 13.53 14.30
N TYR A 358 -22.47 13.83 14.97
CA TYR A 358 -22.38 13.91 16.43
C TYR A 358 -22.58 15.38 16.85
N GLY A 359 -23.81 15.75 17.20
CA GLY A 359 -24.09 17.05 17.82
C GLY A 359 -23.71 17.03 19.29
N VAL A 360 -22.83 17.94 19.70
CA VAL A 360 -22.45 18.13 21.11
C VAL A 360 -23.54 18.98 21.77
N ASP A 361 -24.20 18.45 22.80
CA ASP A 361 -25.32 19.12 23.47
C ASP A 361 -24.96 20.43 24.18
N ARG A 362 -23.72 20.53 24.65
CA ARG A 362 -23.22 21.68 25.40
C ARG A 362 -22.33 22.56 24.54
N PRO A 363 -22.47 23.89 24.64
CA PRO A 363 -21.54 24.81 23.99
C PRO A 363 -20.09 24.51 24.37
N VAL A 364 -19.19 24.57 23.38
CA VAL A 364 -17.77 24.27 23.55
C VAL A 364 -16.96 25.56 23.41
N THR A 365 -15.96 25.73 24.27
CA THR A 365 -14.99 26.82 24.17
C THR A 365 -13.61 26.22 23.88
N VAL A 366 -12.98 26.63 22.77
CA VAL A 366 -11.63 26.23 22.35
C VAL A 366 -10.87 27.47 21.89
N HIS A 367 -9.90 27.92 22.67
CA HIS A 367 -9.11 29.10 22.30
C HIS A 367 -8.23 28.83 21.07
N ARG A 368 -7.80 29.90 20.41
CA ARG A 368 -6.91 29.81 19.25
C ARG A 368 -5.66 29.00 19.58
N ASN A 369 -5.21 28.18 18.62
CA ASN A 369 -4.05 27.29 18.74
C ASN A 369 -4.12 26.32 19.94
N GLN A 370 -5.33 25.91 20.34
CA GLN A 370 -5.54 24.89 21.36
C GLN A 370 -6.36 23.71 20.81
N SER A 371 -6.22 22.57 21.48
CA SER A 371 -7.00 21.37 21.22
C SER A 371 -7.93 21.10 22.40
N ALA A 372 -9.10 20.52 22.12
CA ALA A 372 -10.07 20.11 23.12
C ALA A 372 -10.44 18.63 22.95
N LEU A 373 -10.65 17.94 24.07
CA LEU A 373 -11.28 16.63 24.11
C LEU A 373 -12.76 16.82 24.45
N VAL A 374 -13.61 16.51 23.48
CA VAL A 374 -15.06 16.68 23.59
C VAL A 374 -15.70 15.30 23.74
N PRO A 375 -16.51 15.07 24.79
CA PRO A 375 -17.14 13.77 24.97
C PRO A 375 -18.24 13.56 23.93
N ILE A 376 -18.23 12.41 23.24
CA ILE A 376 -19.18 12.08 22.15
C ILE A 376 -20.01 10.82 22.42
N VAL A 377 -19.61 9.97 23.36
CA VAL A 377 -20.44 8.85 23.81
C VAL A 377 -20.06 8.48 25.23
N HIS A 378 -21.08 8.20 26.04
CA HIS A 378 -20.90 7.69 27.38
C HIS A 378 -22.10 6.81 27.73
N ARG A 379 -22.01 5.51 27.37
CA ARG A 379 -23.13 4.56 27.46
C ARG A 379 -22.63 3.14 27.72
N PRO A 380 -23.42 2.28 28.39
CA PRO A 380 -23.16 0.85 28.40
C PRO A 380 -23.33 0.27 27.00
N PHE A 381 -22.65 -0.83 26.71
CA PHE A 381 -22.83 -1.60 25.49
C PHE A 381 -23.00 -3.09 25.80
N GLU A 382 -23.53 -3.85 24.85
CA GLU A 382 -23.57 -5.31 24.95
C GLU A 382 -22.21 -5.87 24.52
N GLY A 383 -21.49 -6.50 25.44
CA GLY A 383 -20.25 -7.16 25.09
C GLY A 383 -19.71 -8.05 26.19
N ARG A 384 -18.79 -8.93 25.80
CA ARG A 384 -18.15 -9.86 26.73
C ARG A 384 -16.71 -10.15 26.32
N ARG A 385 -15.90 -10.55 27.30
CA ARG A 385 -14.56 -11.06 27.04
C ARG A 385 -14.62 -12.44 26.42
N VAL A 386 -13.88 -12.62 25.33
CA VAL A 386 -13.73 -13.86 24.58
C VAL A 386 -12.27 -14.03 24.15
N LEU A 387 -11.92 -15.21 23.66
CA LEU A 387 -10.63 -15.48 23.04
C LEU A 387 -10.83 -15.65 21.55
N LEU A 388 -9.95 -15.08 20.73
CA LEU A 388 -9.91 -15.28 19.29
C LEU A 388 -8.59 -15.94 18.90
N TYR A 389 -8.64 -17.16 18.41
CA TYR A 389 -7.49 -17.86 17.87
C TYR A 389 -7.46 -17.77 16.35
N ASN A 390 -6.39 -17.20 15.81
CA ASN A 390 -6.04 -17.28 14.41
C ASN A 390 -4.58 -17.71 14.30
N ARG A 391 -4.34 -18.88 13.68
CA ARG A 391 -3.01 -19.48 13.57
C ARG A 391 -2.01 -18.56 12.86
N SER A 392 -2.48 -17.80 11.86
CA SER A 392 -1.63 -16.89 11.08
C SER A 392 -1.19 -15.68 11.90
N THR A 393 -2.05 -15.18 12.80
CA THR A 393 -1.72 -14.11 13.74
C THR A 393 -0.79 -14.60 14.84
N ARG A 394 -1.12 -15.74 15.47
CA ARG A 394 -0.31 -16.31 16.54
C ARG A 394 -0.56 -17.81 16.69
N GLU A 395 0.50 -18.59 16.51
CA GLU A 395 0.40 -20.04 16.47
C GLU A 395 0.02 -20.68 17.82
N LYS A 396 0.58 -20.20 18.94
CA LYS A 396 0.55 -20.92 20.24
C LYS A 396 -0.49 -20.42 21.24
N ASN A 397 -1.06 -19.24 21.04
CA ASN A 397 -1.98 -18.61 21.98
C ASN A 397 -3.03 -17.78 21.23
N PRO A 398 -4.28 -17.74 21.71
CA PRO A 398 -5.27 -16.81 21.19
C PRO A 398 -5.02 -15.38 21.69
N MET A 399 -5.70 -14.44 21.06
CA MET A 399 -5.86 -13.07 21.54
C MET A 399 -7.04 -13.00 22.52
N SER A 400 -6.90 -12.27 23.62
CA SER A 400 -8.02 -11.75 24.39
C SER A 400 -8.72 -10.67 23.60
N CYS A 401 -10.03 -10.82 23.43
CA CYS A 401 -10.87 -9.91 22.67
C CYS A 401 -12.10 -9.52 23.48
N ILE A 402 -12.69 -8.38 23.12
CA ILE A 402 -14.07 -8.05 23.47
C ILE A 402 -14.92 -8.41 22.26
N GLU A 403 -15.90 -9.30 22.42
CA GLU A 403 -17.00 -9.43 21.47
C GLU A 403 -17.91 -8.22 21.72
N PHE A 404 -17.72 -7.17 20.91
CA PHE A 404 -18.37 -5.88 21.06
C PHE A 404 -19.58 -5.83 20.13
N LYS A 405 -20.77 -5.64 20.69
CA LYS A 405 -21.98 -5.31 19.93
C LYS A 405 -22.36 -3.86 20.20
N ASN A 406 -22.51 -3.08 19.13
CA ASN A 406 -22.82 -1.67 19.25
C ASN A 406 -24.30 -1.42 19.58
N THR A 407 -24.64 -1.45 20.86
CA THR A 407 -25.98 -1.11 21.36
C THR A 407 -26.09 0.34 21.81
N THR A 408 -25.12 1.19 21.46
CA THR A 408 -25.12 2.61 21.89
C THR A 408 -26.18 3.44 21.16
N GLY A 409 -26.66 2.94 20.01
CA GLY A 409 -27.56 3.66 19.09
C GLY A 409 -26.85 4.70 18.21
N LEU A 410 -25.52 4.82 18.32
CA LEU A 410 -24.69 5.74 17.53
C LEU A 410 -23.85 4.93 16.54
N THR A 411 -23.58 5.48 15.37
CA THR A 411 -22.42 5.01 14.58
C THR A 411 -21.18 5.40 15.37
N LEU A 412 -20.28 4.46 15.66
CA LEU A 412 -19.00 4.72 16.33
C LEU A 412 -17.91 4.77 15.26
N GLU A 413 -17.17 5.87 15.20
CA GLU A 413 -16.06 6.01 14.25
C GLU A 413 -14.82 5.26 14.71
N GLY A 414 -14.07 4.66 13.78
CA GLY A 414 -12.85 3.93 14.12
C GLY A 414 -11.79 4.78 14.83
N GLY A 415 -11.11 4.20 15.82
CA GLY A 415 -10.13 4.89 16.66
C GLY A 415 -9.53 4.00 17.75
N PRO A 416 -8.46 4.46 18.44
CA PRO A 416 -7.82 3.72 19.52
C PRO A 416 -8.73 3.56 20.72
N VAL A 417 -8.62 2.41 21.38
CA VAL A 417 -9.38 2.03 22.58
C VAL A 417 -8.41 1.64 23.69
N THR A 418 -8.54 2.27 24.85
CA THR A 418 -7.89 1.82 26.08
C THR A 418 -8.84 0.91 26.85
N ILE A 419 -8.38 -0.26 27.31
CA ILE A 419 -9.22 -1.23 28.02
C ILE A 419 -8.72 -1.40 29.45
N THR A 420 -9.65 -1.25 30.39
CA THR A 420 -9.42 -1.45 31.83
C THR A 420 -10.37 -2.53 32.34
N GLU A 421 -9.84 -3.50 33.09
CA GLU A 421 -10.60 -4.56 33.77
C GLU A 421 -10.41 -4.40 35.28
N ASP A 422 -11.50 -4.26 36.04
CA ASP A 422 -11.50 -4.05 37.50
C ASP A 422 -10.48 -2.96 37.94
N GLU A 423 -10.60 -1.76 37.37
CA GLU A 423 -9.71 -0.60 37.58
C GLU A 423 -8.24 -0.80 37.17
N THR A 424 -7.91 -1.90 36.49
CA THR A 424 -6.54 -2.21 36.05
C THR A 424 -6.43 -2.10 34.53
N TYR A 425 -5.40 -1.41 34.05
CA TYR A 425 -5.08 -1.38 32.62
C TYR A 425 -4.69 -2.77 32.11
N VAL A 426 -5.41 -3.30 31.11
CA VAL A 426 -5.18 -4.65 30.56
C VAL A 426 -4.72 -4.65 29.10
N GLY A 427 -4.84 -3.51 28.41
CA GLY A 427 -4.32 -3.37 27.05
C GLY A 427 -4.99 -2.26 26.25
N GLU A 428 -4.63 -2.22 24.98
CA GLU A 428 -5.13 -1.29 23.99
C GLU A 428 -5.59 -2.06 22.76
N ALA A 429 -6.57 -1.50 22.06
CA ALA A 429 -7.09 -2.04 20.82
C ALA A 429 -7.38 -0.94 19.81
N MET A 430 -7.68 -1.34 18.58
CA MET A 430 -8.25 -0.47 17.57
C MET A 430 -9.71 -0.87 17.34
N LEU A 431 -10.61 0.11 17.39
CA LEU A 431 -11.99 -0.05 16.98
C LEU A 431 -12.12 0.33 15.51
N ASP A 432 -12.81 -0.50 14.74
CA ASP A 432 -13.26 -0.12 13.40
C ASP A 432 -14.51 0.77 13.48
N THR A 433 -14.90 1.38 12.36
CA THR A 433 -16.20 2.05 12.30
C THR A 433 -17.33 1.02 12.45
N LEU A 434 -18.21 1.25 13.42
CA LEU A 434 -19.32 0.35 13.80
C LEU A 434 -20.64 1.09 13.65
N LYS A 435 -21.55 0.57 12.82
CA LYS A 435 -22.94 1.03 12.81
C LYS A 435 -23.69 0.48 14.04
N PRO A 436 -24.87 1.03 14.37
CA PRO A 436 -25.74 0.41 15.37
C PRO A 436 -25.97 -1.07 15.08
N ASP A 437 -25.99 -1.88 16.13
CA ASP A 437 -26.16 -3.34 16.12
C ASP A 437 -25.04 -4.17 15.47
N ASP A 438 -24.00 -3.54 14.90
CA ASP A 438 -22.82 -4.25 14.41
C ASP A 438 -22.10 -5.00 15.54
N VAL A 439 -21.62 -6.20 15.23
CA VAL A 439 -20.80 -7.03 16.12
C VAL A 439 -19.39 -7.15 15.56
N ARG A 440 -18.38 -6.89 16.40
CA ARG A 440 -16.95 -7.06 16.08
C ARG A 440 -16.17 -7.65 17.23
N PHE A 441 -15.11 -8.37 16.90
CA PHE A 441 -14.10 -8.80 17.85
C PHE A 441 -13.03 -7.72 17.95
N VAL A 442 -12.79 -7.21 19.15
CA VAL A 442 -11.81 -6.15 19.44
C VAL A 442 -10.65 -6.77 20.22
N PRO A 443 -9.57 -7.25 19.55
CA PRO A 443 -8.42 -7.87 20.21
C PRO A 443 -7.57 -6.82 20.94
N TYR A 444 -7.16 -7.12 22.18
CA TYR A 444 -6.44 -6.16 23.03
C TYR A 444 -5.22 -6.70 23.77
N ALA A 445 -5.10 -8.02 23.91
CA ALA A 445 -3.98 -8.66 24.59
C ALA A 445 -3.79 -10.10 24.10
N VAL A 446 -2.63 -10.70 24.39
CA VAL A 446 -2.41 -12.13 24.18
C VAL A 446 -2.86 -12.90 25.42
N GLU A 447 -3.66 -13.95 25.27
CA GLU A 447 -4.06 -14.81 26.39
C GLU A 447 -3.04 -15.94 26.60
N LEU A 448 -2.17 -15.75 27.60
CA LEU A 448 -1.12 -16.73 27.93
C LEU A 448 -1.66 -17.95 28.69
N SER A 449 -2.85 -17.84 29.28
CA SER A 449 -3.48 -18.93 30.03
C SER A 449 -4.22 -19.91 29.12
N CYS A 450 -4.30 -19.66 27.81
CA CYS A 450 -4.85 -20.60 26.84
C CYS A 450 -3.75 -21.02 25.86
N ALA A 451 -3.41 -22.32 25.86
CA ALA A 451 -2.41 -22.87 24.96
C ALA A 451 -3.08 -23.56 23.78
N MET A 452 -2.55 -23.33 22.58
CA MET A 452 -3.06 -23.86 21.32
C MET A 452 -2.02 -24.77 20.68
N SER A 453 -2.49 -25.86 20.08
CA SER A 453 -1.70 -26.75 19.25
C SER A 453 -2.55 -27.17 18.05
N VAL A 454 -1.94 -27.21 16.87
CA VAL A 454 -2.60 -27.55 15.62
C VAL A 454 -1.82 -28.67 14.96
N GLU A 455 -2.52 -29.75 14.64
CA GLU A 455 -2.01 -30.85 13.81
C GLU A 455 -2.82 -30.89 12.53
N GLU A 456 -2.13 -30.98 11.40
CA GLU A 456 -2.76 -31.06 10.09
C GLU A 456 -2.37 -32.38 9.43
N ASP A 457 -3.37 -33.03 8.88
CA ASP A 457 -3.24 -34.24 8.09
C ASP A 457 -3.99 -34.05 6.78
N GLN A 458 -3.44 -34.63 5.71
CA GLN A 458 -4.05 -34.59 4.40
C GLN A 458 -3.95 -35.98 3.79
N GLU A 459 -5.10 -36.53 3.42
CA GLU A 459 -5.22 -37.84 2.79
C GLU A 459 -6.10 -37.76 1.55
N ASP A 460 -5.80 -38.61 0.57
CA ASP A 460 -6.72 -38.86 -0.53
C ASP A 460 -7.76 -39.86 -0.03
N GLY A 461 -9.02 -39.44 -0.01
CA GLY A 461 -10.16 -40.31 0.29
C GLY A 461 -10.34 -41.40 -0.77
N PRO A 462 -11.24 -42.36 -0.52
CA PRO A 462 -11.50 -43.42 -1.49
C PRO A 462 -12.02 -42.85 -2.81
N VAL A 463 -11.66 -43.52 -3.91
CA VAL A 463 -12.24 -43.26 -5.22
C VAL A 463 -13.72 -43.60 -5.17
N PHE A 464 -14.56 -42.64 -5.60
CA PHE A 464 -16.01 -42.81 -5.66
C PHE A 464 -16.53 -42.93 -7.09
N ARG A 465 -15.68 -42.67 -8.10
CA ARG A 465 -16.04 -42.84 -9.50
C ARG A 465 -14.83 -43.19 -10.35
N ALA A 466 -15.00 -44.12 -11.28
CA ALA A 466 -13.98 -44.49 -12.25
C ALA A 466 -14.59 -44.49 -13.66
N ARG A 467 -13.87 -43.88 -14.61
CA ARG A 467 -14.25 -43.77 -16.01
C ARG A 467 -13.08 -44.13 -16.90
N LEU A 468 -13.22 -45.21 -17.67
CA LEU A 468 -12.30 -45.61 -18.71
C LEU A 468 -12.89 -45.26 -20.06
N ASN A 469 -12.15 -44.48 -20.85
CA ASN A 469 -12.52 -44.19 -22.22
C ASN A 469 -11.27 -43.95 -23.07
N ARG A 470 -11.23 -44.52 -24.29
CA ARG A 470 -10.15 -44.31 -25.28
C ARG A 470 -8.73 -44.44 -24.70
N GLY A 471 -8.49 -45.48 -23.90
CA GLY A 471 -7.16 -45.74 -23.34
C GLY A 471 -6.75 -44.90 -22.12
N THR A 472 -7.67 -44.10 -21.56
CA THR A 472 -7.42 -43.33 -20.33
C THR A 472 -8.43 -43.72 -19.26
N LEU A 473 -7.94 -44.17 -18.11
CA LEU A 473 -8.72 -44.39 -16.90
C LEU A 473 -8.63 -43.15 -16.02
N VAL A 474 -9.75 -42.44 -15.84
CA VAL A 474 -9.89 -41.31 -14.92
C VAL A 474 -10.62 -41.80 -13.68
N VAL A 475 -10.00 -41.64 -12.51
CA VAL A 475 -10.63 -41.91 -11.22
C VAL A 475 -10.85 -40.61 -10.47
N GLU A 476 -12.04 -40.42 -9.90
CA GLU A 476 -12.42 -39.25 -9.10
C GLU A 476 -12.48 -39.65 -7.63
N PHE A 477 -11.90 -38.82 -6.78
CA PHE A 477 -11.80 -39.04 -5.34
C PHE A 477 -11.96 -37.70 -4.62
N PHE A 478 -12.01 -37.72 -3.30
CA PHE A 478 -11.98 -36.50 -2.51
C PHE A 478 -10.61 -36.34 -1.87
N HIS A 479 -9.95 -35.20 -2.06
CA HIS A 479 -8.90 -34.80 -1.12
C HIS A 479 -9.58 -34.47 0.20
N GLN A 480 -9.12 -35.06 1.30
CA GLN A 480 -9.58 -34.75 2.64
C GLN A 480 -8.44 -34.10 3.42
N ARG A 481 -8.73 -33.00 4.08
CA ARG A 481 -7.81 -32.32 4.99
C ARG A 481 -8.44 -32.33 6.37
N ARG A 482 -7.71 -32.81 7.36
CA ARG A 482 -8.12 -32.79 8.77
C ARG A 482 -7.19 -31.90 9.56
N THR A 483 -7.73 -30.84 10.13
CA THR A 483 -7.04 -29.95 11.04
C THR A 483 -7.58 -30.20 12.45
N LYS A 484 -6.74 -30.73 13.34
CA LYS A 484 -7.03 -30.91 14.76
C LYS A 484 -6.49 -29.72 15.53
N VAL A 485 -7.37 -28.94 16.12
CA VAL A 485 -7.04 -27.79 16.97
C VAL A 485 -7.29 -28.18 18.43
N LEU A 486 -6.20 -28.37 19.18
CA LEU A 486 -6.24 -28.61 20.62
C LEU A 486 -6.11 -27.27 21.36
N ALA A 487 -7.13 -26.95 22.16
CA ALA A 487 -7.13 -25.80 23.06
C ALA A 487 -7.04 -26.28 24.51
N ARG A 488 -6.15 -25.70 25.30
CA ARG A 488 -6.01 -26.00 26.73
C ARG A 488 -6.15 -24.73 27.56
N ASN A 489 -7.23 -24.65 28.32
CA ASN A 489 -7.46 -23.58 29.30
C ASN A 489 -6.69 -23.90 30.59
N LYS A 490 -5.67 -23.11 30.90
CA LYS A 490 -4.87 -23.17 32.13
C LYS A 490 -5.31 -22.14 33.18
N ALA A 491 -6.28 -21.28 32.84
CA ALA A 491 -6.83 -20.31 33.77
C ALA A 491 -7.74 -20.98 34.82
N LYS A 492 -7.95 -20.30 35.94
CA LYS A 492 -8.90 -20.72 37.00
C LYS A 492 -10.35 -20.33 36.71
N ARG A 493 -10.62 -19.77 35.53
CA ARG A 493 -11.94 -19.28 35.10
C ARG A 493 -12.32 -19.91 33.76
N PRO A 494 -13.63 -20.08 33.47
CA PRO A 494 -14.07 -20.50 32.15
C PRO A 494 -13.67 -19.47 31.09
N GLN A 495 -13.43 -19.95 29.88
CA GLN A 495 -13.07 -19.13 28.73
C GLN A 495 -13.92 -19.51 27.52
N VAL A 496 -14.42 -18.51 26.79
CA VAL A 496 -15.11 -18.70 25.51
C VAL A 496 -14.09 -18.45 24.41
N LEU A 497 -13.79 -19.47 23.61
CA LEU A 497 -12.81 -19.43 22.53
C LEU A 497 -13.51 -19.49 21.17
N PHE A 498 -13.12 -18.59 20.27
CA PHE A 498 -13.44 -18.64 18.85
C PHE A 498 -12.20 -19.02 18.06
N VAL A 499 -12.29 -20.09 17.27
CA VAL A 499 -11.22 -20.55 16.38
C VAL A 499 -11.55 -20.11 14.96
N GLU A 500 -10.70 -19.27 14.38
CA GLU A 500 -10.76 -18.90 12.96
C GLU A 500 -9.98 -19.91 12.13
N HIS A 501 -10.69 -20.59 11.23
CA HIS A 501 -10.12 -21.48 10.24
C HIS A 501 -10.31 -20.91 8.84
N PRO A 502 -9.25 -20.78 8.03
CA PRO A 502 -9.34 -20.13 6.71
C PRO A 502 -10.25 -20.91 5.76
N ARG A 503 -11.05 -20.19 4.98
CA ARG A 503 -11.88 -20.73 3.91
C ARG A 503 -11.07 -20.81 2.63
N THR A 504 -10.70 -22.02 2.23
CA THR A 504 -9.83 -22.27 1.06
C THR A 504 -10.61 -22.65 -0.21
N GLY A 505 -11.94 -22.54 -0.18
CA GLY A 505 -12.84 -23.04 -1.23
C GLY A 505 -13.17 -24.53 -1.13
N TRP A 506 -12.60 -25.23 -0.14
CA TRP A 506 -12.97 -26.60 0.20
C TRP A 506 -14.28 -26.60 1.00
N GLU A 507 -15.03 -27.70 0.94
CA GLU A 507 -16.28 -27.83 1.69
C GLU A 507 -16.05 -28.51 3.04
N LEU A 508 -16.72 -28.03 4.10
CA LEU A 508 -16.71 -28.69 5.39
C LEU A 508 -17.49 -30.01 5.32
N LYS A 509 -16.90 -31.06 5.86
CA LYS A 509 -17.51 -32.39 5.96
C LYS A 509 -17.27 -32.94 7.36
N ASP A 510 -18.25 -33.63 7.95
CA ASP A 510 -18.13 -34.30 9.25
C ASP A 510 -17.51 -33.42 10.35
N THR A 511 -17.81 -32.12 10.29
CA THR A 511 -17.33 -31.06 11.17
C THR A 511 -18.54 -30.39 11.80
N VAL A 512 -18.45 -30.04 13.08
CA VAL A 512 -19.49 -29.26 13.75
C VAL A 512 -19.72 -27.93 13.02
N ALA A 513 -20.96 -27.48 12.91
CA ALA A 513 -21.27 -26.23 12.24
C ALA A 513 -20.51 -25.04 12.87
N PRO A 514 -19.93 -24.14 12.05
CA PRO A 514 -19.32 -22.93 12.58
C PRO A 514 -20.39 -22.03 13.19
N ALA A 515 -20.01 -21.29 14.24
CA ALA A 515 -20.89 -20.32 14.89
C ALA A 515 -21.12 -19.10 13.97
N GLU A 516 -20.12 -18.76 13.17
CA GLU A 516 -20.17 -17.66 12.21
C GLU A 516 -19.32 -18.03 10.98
N THR A 517 -19.72 -17.53 9.82
CA THR A 517 -18.99 -17.68 8.56
C THR A 517 -18.79 -16.31 7.95
N THR A 518 -17.54 -15.95 7.70
CA THR A 518 -17.14 -14.73 6.99
C THR A 518 -16.67 -15.10 5.58
N ASP A 519 -16.32 -14.10 4.77
CA ASP A 519 -15.76 -14.34 3.43
C ASP A 519 -14.48 -15.18 3.49
N GLY A 520 -13.62 -14.89 4.48
CA GLY A 520 -12.29 -15.50 4.61
C GLY A 520 -12.20 -16.66 5.61
N PHE A 521 -13.14 -16.80 6.56
CA PHE A 521 -13.00 -17.74 7.69
C PHE A 521 -14.30 -18.44 8.07
N TRP A 522 -14.18 -19.68 8.54
CA TRP A 522 -15.16 -20.31 9.42
C TRP A 522 -14.74 -20.06 10.87
N ARG A 523 -15.68 -19.62 11.71
CA ARG A 523 -15.41 -19.32 13.12
C ARG A 523 -16.14 -20.31 14.01
N PHE A 524 -15.39 -21.13 14.75
CA PHE A 524 -15.94 -22.16 15.63
C PHE A 524 -15.89 -21.70 17.09
N LYS A 525 -17.04 -21.65 17.76
CA LYS A 525 -17.12 -21.33 19.19
C LYS A 525 -16.87 -22.58 20.05
N ARG A 526 -16.10 -22.42 21.11
CA ARG A 526 -15.79 -23.41 22.16
C ARG A 526 -15.91 -22.81 23.54
N GLU A 527 -16.46 -23.59 24.45
CA GLU A 527 -16.56 -23.23 25.86
C GLU A 527 -15.58 -24.11 26.64
N LEU A 528 -14.57 -23.48 27.24
CA LEU A 528 -13.47 -24.17 27.91
C LEU A 528 -13.63 -23.98 29.41
N ALA A 529 -13.92 -25.06 30.12
CA ALA A 529 -13.91 -25.07 31.59
C ALA A 529 -12.49 -24.79 32.14
N PRO A 530 -12.36 -24.31 33.38
CA PRO A 530 -11.06 -24.12 34.02
C PRO A 530 -10.22 -25.41 34.02
N GLY A 531 -8.97 -25.33 33.58
CA GLY A 531 -8.01 -26.46 33.63
C GLY A 531 -8.23 -27.56 32.59
N THR A 532 -9.26 -27.49 31.74
CA THR A 532 -9.58 -28.54 30.76
C THR A 532 -8.96 -28.30 29.39
N SER A 533 -8.92 -29.35 28.58
CA SER A 533 -8.58 -29.28 27.15
C SER A 533 -9.79 -29.66 26.31
N ASP A 534 -9.91 -29.04 25.13
CA ASP A 534 -10.91 -29.35 24.10
C ASP A 534 -10.20 -29.54 22.75
N THR A 535 -10.68 -30.48 21.94
CA THR A 535 -10.13 -30.76 20.61
C THR A 535 -11.21 -30.53 19.57
N LEU A 536 -11.02 -29.52 18.73
CA LEU A 536 -11.83 -29.29 17.54
C LEU A 536 -11.18 -30.00 16.34
N VAL A 537 -11.92 -30.88 15.69
CA VAL A 537 -11.51 -31.50 14.42
C VAL A 537 -12.28 -30.85 13.28
N ILE A 538 -11.55 -30.21 12.37
CA ILE A 538 -12.07 -29.57 11.16
C ILE A 538 -11.68 -30.47 10.00
N THR A 539 -12.67 -31.04 9.31
CA THR A 539 -12.48 -31.85 8.13
C THR A 539 -13.03 -31.10 6.91
N GLU A 540 -12.14 -30.80 5.99
CA GLU A 540 -12.43 -30.18 4.70
C GLU A 540 -12.28 -31.23 3.61
N ARG A 541 -13.07 -31.13 2.55
CA ARG A 541 -12.85 -31.93 1.34
C ARG A 541 -13.01 -31.13 0.06
N THR A 542 -12.34 -31.57 -0.99
CA THR A 542 -12.54 -31.09 -2.36
C THR A 542 -12.43 -32.23 -3.35
N LYS A 543 -13.01 -32.09 -4.54
CA LYS A 543 -12.94 -33.12 -5.58
C LYS A 543 -11.56 -33.10 -6.23
N GLY A 544 -10.93 -34.28 -6.28
CA GLY A 544 -9.72 -34.57 -7.02
C GLY A 544 -10.00 -35.58 -8.13
N HIS A 545 -9.09 -35.64 -9.11
CA HIS A 545 -9.10 -36.71 -10.09
C HIS A 545 -7.67 -37.15 -10.42
N ARG A 546 -7.51 -38.40 -10.82
CA ARG A 546 -6.24 -38.98 -11.25
C ARG A 546 -6.45 -39.68 -12.58
N GLN A 547 -5.48 -39.52 -13.48
CA GLN A 547 -5.54 -40.10 -14.83
C GLN A 547 -4.45 -41.15 -14.98
N TYR A 548 -4.82 -42.30 -15.53
CA TYR A 548 -3.92 -43.40 -15.86
C TYR A 548 -3.99 -43.67 -17.36
N TYR A 549 -2.86 -43.56 -18.05
CA TYR A 549 -2.74 -43.91 -19.45
C TYR A 549 -2.48 -45.40 -19.59
N LEU A 550 -3.37 -46.11 -20.27
CA LEU A 550 -3.25 -47.56 -20.44
C LEU A 550 -2.15 -47.96 -21.44
N GLY A 551 -1.52 -46.99 -22.11
CA GLY A 551 -0.49 -47.17 -23.14
C GLY A 551 0.73 -47.99 -22.71
N ASN A 552 1.11 -47.94 -21.42
CA ASN A 552 2.26 -48.67 -20.86
C ASN A 552 1.90 -49.51 -19.64
N LEU A 553 0.63 -49.88 -19.50
CA LEU A 553 0.14 -50.68 -18.39
C LEU A 553 0.82 -52.06 -18.32
N GLY A 554 1.22 -52.50 -17.12
CA GLY A 554 1.67 -53.85 -16.80
C GLY A 554 0.63 -54.65 -15.99
N LEU A 555 0.97 -55.89 -15.62
CA LEU A 555 0.06 -56.77 -14.86
C LEU A 555 -0.16 -56.32 -13.42
N GLU A 556 0.84 -55.69 -12.81
CA GLU A 556 0.75 -55.17 -11.45
C GLU A 556 -0.28 -54.03 -11.37
N GLU A 557 -0.28 -53.10 -12.33
CA GLU A 557 -1.26 -52.02 -12.35
C GLU A 557 -2.69 -52.52 -12.61
N VAL A 558 -2.86 -53.54 -13.45
CA VAL A 558 -4.18 -54.19 -13.65
C VAL A 558 -4.69 -54.80 -12.35
N THR A 559 -3.80 -55.46 -11.60
CA THR A 559 -4.12 -56.06 -10.31
C THR A 559 -4.49 -54.98 -9.30
N PHE A 560 -3.69 -53.91 -9.22
CA PHE A 560 -3.97 -52.76 -8.38
C PHE A 560 -5.33 -52.11 -8.70
N PHE A 561 -5.67 -51.92 -9.98
CA PHE A 561 -6.95 -51.34 -10.37
C PHE A 561 -8.14 -52.23 -9.99
N LEU A 562 -7.99 -53.56 -10.12
CA LEU A 562 -9.02 -54.51 -9.73
C LEU A 562 -9.20 -54.57 -8.21
N ASP A 563 -8.10 -54.66 -7.45
CA ASP A 563 -8.11 -54.71 -5.98
C ASP A 563 -8.64 -53.40 -5.37
N SER A 564 -8.30 -52.26 -5.99
CA SER A 564 -8.82 -50.93 -5.63
C SER A 564 -10.24 -50.67 -6.14
N ARG A 565 -10.85 -51.63 -6.84
CA ARG A 565 -12.19 -51.57 -7.45
C ARG A 565 -12.37 -50.46 -8.50
N TYR A 566 -11.29 -49.93 -9.07
CA TYR A 566 -11.36 -48.94 -10.15
C TYR A 566 -11.93 -49.52 -11.45
N ILE A 567 -11.80 -50.84 -11.61
CA ILE A 567 -12.31 -51.61 -12.74
C ILE A 567 -12.96 -52.89 -12.23
N ASP A 568 -13.85 -53.48 -13.03
CA ASP A 568 -14.46 -54.77 -12.74
C ASP A 568 -13.61 -55.94 -13.29
N PRO A 569 -13.95 -57.21 -12.96
CA PRO A 569 -13.22 -58.37 -13.48
C PRO A 569 -13.22 -58.48 -15.01
N ARG A 570 -14.23 -57.93 -15.70
CA ARG A 570 -14.34 -58.00 -17.18
C ARG A 570 -13.32 -57.07 -17.82
N VAL A 571 -13.25 -55.83 -17.35
CA VAL A 571 -12.26 -54.83 -17.78
C VAL A 571 -10.86 -55.28 -17.40
N ALA A 572 -10.67 -55.80 -16.18
CA ALA A 572 -9.38 -56.34 -15.76
C ALA A 572 -8.90 -57.46 -16.71
N GLN A 573 -9.79 -58.37 -17.11
CA GLN A 573 -9.43 -59.39 -18.09
C GLN A 573 -9.06 -58.78 -19.45
N ALA A 574 -9.83 -57.81 -19.93
CA ALA A 574 -9.53 -57.16 -21.20
C ALA A 574 -8.18 -56.41 -21.18
N LEU A 575 -7.80 -55.82 -20.04
CA LEU A 575 -6.48 -55.21 -19.85
C LEU A 575 -5.36 -56.25 -19.78
N ARG A 576 -5.57 -57.41 -19.13
CA ARG A 576 -4.60 -58.52 -19.17
C ARG A 576 -4.37 -59.01 -20.60
N ASP A 577 -5.43 -59.08 -21.42
CA ASP A 577 -5.30 -59.42 -22.84
C ASP A 577 -4.42 -58.40 -23.58
N VAL A 578 -4.63 -57.10 -23.32
CA VAL A 578 -3.79 -56.02 -23.88
C VAL A 578 -2.33 -56.15 -23.46
N VAL A 579 -2.06 -56.47 -22.18
CA VAL A 579 -0.70 -56.71 -21.69
C VAL A 579 -0.06 -57.90 -22.41
N ALA A 580 -0.80 -59.01 -22.58
CA ALA A 580 -0.31 -60.18 -23.32
C ALA A 580 -0.06 -59.89 -24.80
N MET A 581 -0.89 -59.06 -25.45
CA MET A 581 -0.65 -58.62 -26.83
C MET A 581 0.63 -57.79 -26.95
N ARG A 582 0.92 -56.92 -25.97
CA ARG A 582 2.19 -56.17 -25.92
C ARG A 582 3.40 -57.06 -25.70
N GLU A 583 3.28 -58.07 -24.85
CA GLU A 583 4.36 -59.05 -24.66
C GLU A 583 4.68 -59.76 -25.99
N LYS A 584 3.65 -60.14 -26.76
CA LYS A 584 3.83 -60.68 -28.12
C LYS A 584 4.52 -59.68 -29.05
N GLN A 585 4.10 -58.41 -29.05
CA GLN A 585 4.77 -57.36 -29.83
C GLN A 585 6.26 -57.22 -29.45
N SER A 586 6.57 -57.29 -28.15
CA SER A 586 7.95 -57.25 -27.65
C SER A 586 8.75 -58.46 -28.12
N ASN A 587 8.16 -59.66 -28.14
CA ASN A 587 8.81 -60.88 -28.66
C ASN A 587 9.12 -60.75 -30.16
N VAL A 588 8.14 -60.33 -30.96
CA VAL A 588 8.31 -60.10 -32.40
C VAL A 588 9.39 -59.04 -32.66
N ALA A 589 9.40 -57.95 -31.89
CA ALA A 589 10.45 -56.93 -32.01
C ALA A 589 11.85 -57.48 -31.70
N ARG A 590 11.99 -58.32 -30.67
CA ARG A 590 13.25 -59.00 -30.34
C ARG A 590 13.69 -59.97 -31.45
N ASP A 591 12.76 -60.71 -32.05
CA ASP A 591 13.06 -61.63 -33.15
C ASP A 591 13.50 -60.88 -34.42
N ILE A 592 12.82 -59.77 -34.75
CA ILE A 592 13.22 -58.87 -35.85
C ILE A 592 14.64 -58.33 -35.61
N GLN A 593 14.94 -57.90 -34.38
CA GLN A 593 16.27 -57.40 -34.03
C GLN A 593 17.33 -58.50 -34.22
N ARG A 594 17.10 -59.71 -33.68
CA ARG A 594 18.01 -60.86 -33.82
C ARG A 594 18.28 -61.20 -35.29
N LEU A 595 17.25 -61.22 -36.13
CA LEU A 595 17.38 -61.51 -37.56
C LEU A 595 18.13 -60.42 -38.32
N ASN A 596 17.93 -59.15 -37.97
CA ASN A 596 18.69 -58.05 -38.56
C ASN A 596 20.17 -58.11 -38.17
N GLU A 597 20.49 -58.44 -36.91
CA GLU A 597 21.86 -58.65 -36.45
C GLU A 597 22.53 -59.82 -37.21
N GLU A 598 21.82 -60.95 -37.38
CA GLU A 598 22.29 -62.09 -38.16
C GLU A 598 22.55 -61.70 -39.63
N ARG A 599 21.60 -60.99 -40.25
CA ARG A 599 21.72 -60.48 -41.62
C ARG A 599 22.94 -59.58 -41.79
N THR A 600 23.17 -58.64 -40.87
CA THR A 600 24.36 -57.77 -40.89
C THR A 600 25.65 -58.58 -40.77
N GLN A 601 25.68 -59.60 -39.91
CA GLN A 601 26.86 -60.45 -39.74
C GLN A 601 27.14 -61.28 -41.00
N LEU A 602 26.11 -61.80 -41.67
CA LEU A 602 26.24 -62.53 -42.93
C LEU A 602 26.81 -61.64 -44.05
N PHE A 603 26.35 -60.40 -44.20
CA PHE A 603 26.91 -59.48 -45.20
C PHE A 603 28.40 -59.20 -44.96
N LYS A 604 28.80 -58.94 -43.71
CA LYS A 604 30.22 -58.76 -43.35
C LYS A 604 31.05 -60.00 -43.66
N ASP A 605 30.49 -61.19 -43.40
CA ASP A 605 31.16 -62.45 -43.73
C ASP A 605 31.31 -62.65 -45.24
N GLN A 606 30.30 -62.29 -46.04
CA GLN A 606 30.38 -62.36 -47.50
C GLN A 606 31.44 -61.42 -48.07
N GLU A 607 31.52 -60.18 -47.58
CA GLU A 607 32.59 -59.22 -47.96
C GLU A 607 33.98 -59.79 -47.68
N ARG A 608 34.17 -60.37 -46.48
CA ARG A 608 35.42 -61.04 -46.12
C ARG A 608 35.72 -62.23 -47.03
N ILE A 609 34.72 -63.05 -47.38
CA ILE A 609 34.91 -64.18 -48.29
C ILE A 609 35.29 -63.70 -49.70
N ARG A 610 34.63 -62.65 -50.23
CA ARG A 610 34.96 -62.06 -51.54
C ARG A 610 36.38 -61.49 -51.56
N SER A 611 36.78 -60.76 -50.53
CA SER A 611 38.15 -60.25 -50.39
C SER A 611 39.18 -61.38 -50.32
N ASN A 612 38.88 -62.45 -49.58
CA ASN A 612 39.74 -63.63 -49.54
C ASN A 612 39.86 -64.31 -50.91
N ILE A 613 38.78 -64.43 -51.68
CA ILE A 613 38.80 -64.95 -53.05
C ILE A 613 39.67 -64.06 -53.96
N ASP A 614 39.49 -62.74 -53.92
CA ASP A 614 40.26 -61.79 -54.75
C ASP A 614 41.76 -61.81 -54.45
N SER A 615 42.15 -62.12 -53.21
CA SER A 615 43.55 -62.23 -52.78
C SER A 615 44.26 -63.49 -53.29
N LEU A 616 43.53 -64.52 -53.70
CA LEU A 616 44.08 -65.77 -54.22
C LEU A 616 44.34 -65.63 -55.73
N LYS A 617 45.57 -65.32 -56.15
CA LYS A 617 45.90 -64.99 -57.56
C LYS A 617 46.89 -65.92 -58.31
N SER A 618 47.29 -67.10 -57.81
CA SER A 618 47.85 -68.18 -58.67
C SER A 618 48.26 -69.47 -57.91
N GLY A 619 47.76 -70.64 -58.34
CA GLY A 619 48.28 -71.96 -57.95
C GLY A 619 47.28 -73.12 -58.10
N ALA A 620 47.75 -74.37 -58.24
CA ALA A 620 46.88 -75.55 -58.46
C ALA A 620 46.02 -75.96 -57.23
N SER A 621 46.39 -75.54 -56.02
CA SER A 621 45.62 -75.70 -54.76
C SER A 621 44.47 -74.68 -54.60
N GLN A 622 44.23 -73.84 -55.60
CA GLN A 622 43.27 -72.73 -55.57
C GLN A 622 41.82 -73.18 -55.86
N ARG A 623 41.60 -74.22 -56.68
CA ARG A 623 40.24 -74.64 -57.07
C ARG A 623 39.41 -75.15 -55.89
N GLU A 624 40.01 -75.98 -55.03
CA GLU A 624 39.31 -76.59 -53.89
C GLU A 624 38.90 -75.56 -52.82
N LEU A 625 39.76 -74.56 -52.56
CA LEU A 625 39.47 -73.45 -51.64
C LEU A 625 38.40 -72.50 -52.20
N VAL A 626 38.47 -72.17 -53.49
CA VAL A 626 37.45 -71.35 -54.16
C VAL A 626 36.11 -72.07 -54.18
N GLU A 627 36.07 -73.37 -54.47
CA GLU A 627 34.85 -74.19 -54.44
C GLU A 627 34.19 -74.20 -53.06
N ARG A 628 34.99 -74.32 -51.98
CA ARG A 628 34.49 -74.23 -50.60
C ARG A 628 33.92 -72.84 -50.25
N PHE A 629 34.56 -71.76 -50.71
CA PHE A 629 34.05 -70.41 -50.48
C PHE A 629 32.78 -70.11 -51.27
N VAL A 630 32.71 -70.55 -52.54
CA VAL A 630 31.49 -70.44 -53.37
C VAL A 630 30.33 -71.23 -52.73
N THR A 631 30.59 -72.44 -52.25
CA THR A 631 29.58 -73.23 -51.52
C THR A 631 29.08 -72.51 -50.27
N LYS A 632 29.99 -71.89 -49.50
CA LYS A 632 29.63 -71.11 -48.32
C LYS A 632 28.84 -69.84 -48.69
N LEU A 633 29.21 -69.14 -49.77
CA LEU A 633 28.46 -67.98 -50.26
C LEU A 633 27.05 -68.36 -50.66
N ASN A 634 26.87 -69.46 -51.40
CA ASN A 634 25.54 -69.96 -51.78
C ASN A 634 24.67 -70.26 -50.54
N ALA A 635 25.23 -70.95 -49.54
CA ALA A 635 24.52 -71.22 -48.29
C ALA A 635 24.17 -69.93 -47.50
N GLN A 636 25.02 -68.90 -47.58
CA GLN A 636 24.73 -67.59 -46.98
C GLN A 636 23.65 -66.82 -47.76
N GLU A 637 23.64 -66.89 -49.09
CA GLU A 637 22.56 -66.33 -49.92
C GLU A 637 21.22 -67.00 -49.62
N ASP A 638 21.18 -68.34 -49.54
CA ASP A 638 19.96 -69.08 -49.16
C ASP A 638 19.46 -68.66 -47.76
N ARG A 639 20.37 -68.44 -46.81
CA ARG A 639 20.01 -67.95 -45.46
C ARG A 639 19.55 -66.50 -45.47
N LEU A 640 20.18 -65.61 -46.25
CA LEU A 640 19.75 -64.22 -46.41
C LEU A 640 18.35 -64.13 -47.02
N GLU A 641 18.03 -64.97 -48.00
CA GLU A 641 16.68 -65.06 -48.57
C GLU A 641 15.67 -65.55 -47.52
N SER A 642 16.02 -66.57 -46.73
CA SER A 642 15.19 -67.05 -45.60
C SER A 642 14.94 -65.94 -44.57
N ILE A 643 15.99 -65.22 -44.16
CA ILE A 643 15.88 -64.10 -43.22
C ILE A 643 15.00 -62.99 -43.79
N GLY A 644 15.12 -62.68 -45.09
CA GLY A 644 14.27 -61.68 -45.76
C GLY A 644 12.78 -62.03 -45.66
N ARG A 645 12.42 -63.29 -45.97
CA ARG A 645 11.04 -63.78 -45.85
C ARG A 645 10.53 -63.79 -44.40
N GLU A 646 11.39 -64.17 -43.45
CA GLU A 646 11.06 -64.16 -42.02
C GLU A 646 10.84 -62.74 -41.48
N LEU A 647 11.69 -61.78 -41.88
CA LEU A 647 11.57 -60.37 -41.52
C LEU A 647 10.27 -59.77 -42.06
N GLU A 648 9.95 -59.98 -43.35
CA GLU A 648 8.70 -59.49 -43.94
C GLU A 648 7.47 -60.02 -43.19
N ARG A 649 7.46 -61.33 -42.87
CA ARG A 649 6.39 -61.95 -42.08
C ARG A 649 6.28 -61.32 -40.69
N LEU A 650 7.39 -61.15 -39.98
CA LEU A 650 7.40 -60.59 -38.62
C LEU A 650 7.05 -59.10 -38.61
N GLU A 651 7.40 -58.33 -39.64
CA GLU A 651 7.01 -56.92 -39.76
C GLU A 651 5.51 -56.75 -40.02
N LEU A 652 4.92 -57.61 -40.85
CA LEU A 652 3.48 -57.68 -41.04
C LEU A 652 2.77 -58.08 -39.74
N GLU A 653 3.30 -59.07 -39.03
CA GLU A 653 2.79 -59.52 -37.73
C GLU A 653 2.87 -58.40 -36.68
N ARG A 654 4.00 -57.69 -36.58
CA ARG A 654 4.18 -56.53 -35.69
C ARG A 654 3.13 -55.45 -35.96
N THR A 655 2.94 -55.09 -37.23
CA THR A 655 2.00 -54.03 -37.64
C THR A 655 0.56 -54.43 -37.33
N ARG A 656 0.20 -55.68 -37.60
CA ARG A 656 -1.10 -56.25 -37.27
C ARG A 656 -1.35 -56.25 -35.76
N LEU A 657 -0.40 -56.77 -34.97
CA LEU A 657 -0.49 -56.79 -33.51
C LEU A 657 -0.58 -55.37 -32.94
N GLN A 658 0.11 -54.38 -33.53
CA GLN A 658 0.00 -52.98 -33.11
C GLN A 658 -1.42 -52.42 -33.32
N ALA A 659 -2.00 -52.67 -34.50
CA ALA A 659 -3.35 -52.22 -34.82
C ALA A 659 -4.40 -52.91 -33.92
N GLU A 660 -4.29 -54.23 -33.72
CA GLU A 660 -5.18 -55.00 -32.84
C GLU A 660 -5.11 -54.51 -31.39
N THR A 661 -3.91 -54.25 -30.86
CA THR A 661 -3.74 -53.70 -29.50
C THR A 661 -4.34 -52.31 -29.37
N ASN A 662 -4.09 -51.40 -30.32
CA ASN A 662 -4.65 -50.04 -30.28
C ASN A 662 -6.18 -50.06 -30.35
N GLN A 663 -6.74 -50.82 -31.29
CA GLN A 663 -8.18 -50.99 -31.43
C GLN A 663 -8.79 -51.58 -30.16
N ARG A 664 -8.13 -52.58 -29.54
CA ARG A 664 -8.59 -53.17 -28.29
C ARG A 664 -8.64 -52.12 -27.19
N ILE A 665 -7.59 -51.32 -27.00
CA ILE A 665 -7.53 -50.25 -26.00
C ILE A 665 -8.61 -49.18 -26.24
N GLU A 666 -8.79 -48.76 -27.50
CA GLU A 666 -9.79 -47.75 -27.86
C GLU A 666 -11.23 -48.24 -27.66
N SER A 667 -11.47 -49.54 -27.85
CA SER A 667 -12.78 -50.16 -27.64
C SER A 667 -13.18 -50.30 -26.17
N LEU A 668 -12.23 -50.14 -25.23
CA LEU A 668 -12.54 -50.23 -23.81
C LEU A 668 -13.26 -48.96 -23.36
N SER A 669 -14.50 -49.16 -22.93
CA SER A 669 -15.29 -48.17 -22.23
C SER A 669 -15.84 -48.79 -20.95
N TYR A 670 -15.69 -48.06 -19.84
CA TYR A 670 -16.21 -48.46 -18.55
C TYR A 670 -16.52 -47.23 -17.71
N GLU A 671 -17.61 -47.27 -16.95
CA GLU A 671 -17.98 -46.23 -16.01
C GLU A 671 -18.63 -46.90 -14.80
N ALA A 672 -18.18 -46.53 -13.61
CA ALA A 672 -18.76 -47.00 -12.35
C ALA A 672 -18.68 -45.91 -11.28
N ASP A 673 -19.76 -45.80 -10.50
CA ASP A 673 -19.78 -45.13 -9.21
C ASP A 673 -19.46 -46.19 -8.14
N LEU A 674 -18.50 -45.89 -7.25
CA LEU A 674 -17.82 -46.84 -6.35
C LEU A 674 -18.15 -46.64 -4.87
#